data_AF-A0A5N8VZY3-F1
#
_entry.id   AF-A0A5N8VZY3-F1
#
_cell.length_a   1.000
_cell.length_b   1.000
_cell.length_c   1.000
_cell.angle_alpha   90.00
_cell.angle_beta   90.00
_cell.angle_gamma   90.00
#
_symmetry.space_group_name_H-M   'P 1'
#
loop_
_entity.id
_entity.type
_entity.pdbx_description
1 polymer ?
#
loop_
_entity_poly.entity_id
_entity_poly.type
_entity_poly.pdbx_seq_one_letter_code
_entity_poly.pdbx_strand_id
1 'polypeptide(L)'
;MRPVDTGPPFLRRLYAGFVALLAALLVGSLVPAAHAAAVPDGAPASPVAAKASWPGNTPNRTGGKDYFIDATGGRDTASGTSPNTAWRTLAKANATTFRPGDRILLKAGEQWQDEQLWPKGSGSAGRPITISAYGDPNAGRPYIATNGNVPNPFNADGTKNPATVGLTGSIVLRNQQYWDINNVELSNDDDFATNITQGTYVRDGIMVSINADLLKSGEDSIMDHFRISDVYVHHIDGPSYWQKIHYGGIDFQVFGNRSYKDYATGGYYFKNVRIENNTFENVELHAVQFAFNWFYDRSADSGQYDENGKWHEGWEQLWVRTRDLYSRDVYIGHNYAENIGQGAIQLANTKNMTVEYNEVNGYLKRYDAVSCGLYLWAGADSVMQFNEVYGGPNNEYDGTPWDLEYTNFNVTYQFNYSHDNAAGWMAYMGNSSNSVARYNLSVNDNGVLVKNMLSTNYSPTYFTNNTFVYDGADLDYVHDETFLSRVYFLNNIFHNTSKTTETPWYRRTGALRQAVFSNNDYYEASGTHSSQEPADPKGSRANPRFVGDPAEYVTGAGVRQIRKAAAHFALREDSPLVDAGRYNPHLGTKDFLGTHIYYGDAPDIGMAETKVGPKVGDPVDDDPIEEEVDNRVDLALGKPVTASSTHSGANGTLTADRLTDGDLTTRWAAADDAAYPITLDIDFGADTTFDEVYLDEYTDSGTNPRVQSFALQRWDPGAGQWVTFASRDTGIGHDLTVTGFGSVTTSRLRVALTGQIATEQYTPTMTEIAVYRSGG
;
A
#
# COMPACT_ATOMS: atom_id res chain seq x y z
N MET A 1 -33.34 6.35 -21.55
CA MET A 1 -33.26 6.62 -23.01
C MET A 1 -31.81 6.45 -23.44
N ARG A 2 -31.59 5.83 -24.60
CA ARG A 2 -30.28 5.45 -25.18
C ARG A 2 -29.49 6.67 -25.72
N PRO A 3 -28.23 6.51 -26.18
CA PRO A 3 -27.04 7.29 -25.78
C PRO A 3 -26.55 8.27 -26.85
N VAL A 4 -25.47 9.01 -26.55
CA VAL A 4 -24.64 9.68 -27.57
C VAL A 4 -23.16 9.33 -27.34
N ASP A 5 -22.64 8.62 -28.33
CA ASP A 5 -21.23 8.40 -28.72
C ASP A 5 -20.54 9.74 -29.04
N THR A 6 -19.28 9.91 -28.62
CA THR A 6 -18.22 10.58 -29.41
C THR A 6 -16.83 10.24 -28.85
N GLY A 7 -16.16 9.25 -29.45
CA GLY A 7 -14.70 9.13 -29.37
C GLY A 7 -14.00 9.99 -30.45
N PRO A 8 -12.68 10.25 -30.37
CA PRO A 8 -11.91 10.89 -31.43
C PRO A 8 -11.07 9.89 -32.28
N PRO A 9 -10.58 10.32 -33.46
CA PRO A 9 -10.34 9.45 -34.62
C PRO A 9 -8.89 8.98 -34.81
N PHE A 10 -8.78 7.81 -35.45
CA PHE A 10 -7.59 7.24 -36.09
C PHE A 10 -7.17 7.96 -37.39
N LEU A 11 -5.86 7.92 -37.70
CA LEU A 11 -5.26 7.78 -39.05
C LEU A 11 -3.77 7.40 -38.86
N ARG A 12 -3.32 6.14 -38.90
CA ARG A 12 -3.17 5.13 -39.99
C ARG A 12 -2.42 5.60 -41.24
N ARG A 13 -1.36 4.85 -41.59
CA ARG A 13 -1.07 4.14 -42.88
C ARG A 13 0.40 3.65 -42.90
N LEU A 14 0.84 2.50 -43.44
CA LEU A 14 0.34 1.43 -44.34
C LEU A 14 1.29 0.20 -44.15
N TYR A 15 0.89 -1.06 -43.91
CA TYR A 15 0.38 -2.11 -44.85
C TYR A 15 1.27 -2.34 -46.10
N ALA A 16 1.60 -3.53 -46.63
CA ALA A 16 1.14 -4.92 -46.57
C ALA A 16 2.24 -5.82 -47.24
N GLY A 17 2.29 -7.15 -47.29
CA GLY A 17 1.38 -8.24 -46.92
C GLY A 17 1.88 -9.62 -47.42
N PHE A 18 1.22 -10.69 -46.95
CA PHE A 18 0.98 -12.03 -47.54
C PHE A 18 2.14 -12.94 -48.01
N VAL A 19 2.23 -14.17 -47.47
CA VAL A 19 1.74 -15.46 -48.04
C VAL A 19 2.18 -16.63 -47.15
N ALA A 20 1.28 -17.59 -46.92
CA ALA A 20 1.52 -18.87 -46.26
C ALA A 20 1.93 -19.98 -47.24
N LEU A 21 2.86 -20.88 -46.89
CA LEU A 21 2.68 -22.35 -46.83
C LEU A 21 3.99 -23.08 -46.42
N LEU A 22 3.81 -24.23 -45.75
CA LEU A 22 4.77 -25.17 -45.16
C LEU A 22 5.95 -25.62 -46.06
N ALA A 23 7.12 -25.82 -45.43
CA ALA A 23 7.91 -27.07 -45.55
C ALA A 23 8.98 -27.15 -44.44
N ALA A 24 9.09 -28.33 -43.85
CA ALA A 24 9.99 -28.69 -42.76
C ALA A 24 11.48 -28.61 -43.12
N LEU A 25 12.32 -28.26 -42.14
CA LEU A 25 13.67 -28.81 -41.99
C LEU A 25 14.21 -28.57 -40.56
N LEU A 26 14.47 -29.67 -39.86
CA LEU A 26 15.26 -29.72 -38.63
C LEU A 26 16.64 -29.09 -38.84
N VAL A 27 17.02 -28.14 -37.99
CA VAL A 27 18.38 -28.03 -37.44
C VAL A 27 18.24 -27.48 -36.02
N GLY A 28 18.75 -28.23 -35.05
CA GLY A 28 18.66 -27.90 -33.64
C GLY A 28 19.45 -26.64 -33.27
N SER A 29 18.85 -25.81 -32.44
CA SER A 29 19.52 -24.75 -31.68
C SER A 29 19.22 -24.98 -30.21
N LEU A 30 20.29 -25.30 -29.49
CA LEU A 30 20.38 -25.54 -28.06
C LEU A 30 19.87 -24.32 -27.28
N VAL A 31 18.80 -24.50 -26.53
CA VAL A 31 18.46 -23.65 -25.38
C VAL A 31 19.37 -24.10 -24.24
N PRO A 32 20.04 -23.20 -23.50
CA PRO A 32 20.78 -23.61 -22.31
C PRO A 32 19.76 -24.07 -21.26
N ALA A 33 19.73 -25.37 -20.99
CA ALA A 33 19.11 -25.90 -19.80
C ALA A 33 19.84 -25.32 -18.58
N ALA A 34 19.10 -24.59 -17.74
CA ALA A 34 19.55 -24.25 -16.40
C ALA A 34 19.98 -25.54 -15.71
N HIS A 35 21.28 -25.67 -15.48
CA HIS A 35 21.84 -26.77 -14.71
C HIS A 35 21.40 -26.55 -13.26
N ALA A 36 20.46 -27.37 -12.80
CA ALA A 36 20.23 -27.58 -11.38
C ALA A 36 21.56 -28.04 -10.76
N ALA A 37 22.21 -27.15 -10.03
CA ALA A 37 23.43 -27.47 -9.31
C ALA A 37 23.12 -28.54 -8.25
N ALA A 38 23.98 -29.56 -8.21
CA ALA A 38 23.88 -30.64 -7.26
C ALA A 38 23.95 -30.12 -5.82
N VAL A 39 23.01 -30.57 -5.00
CA VAL A 39 22.94 -30.33 -3.55
C VAL A 39 24.23 -30.84 -2.89
N PRO A 40 24.92 -30.07 -2.04
CA PRO A 40 26.01 -30.60 -1.24
C PRO A 40 25.46 -31.50 -0.14
N ASP A 41 25.94 -32.73 -0.10
CA ASP A 41 25.70 -33.70 0.97
C ASP A 41 26.14 -33.15 2.35
N GLY A 42 25.30 -33.37 3.36
CA GLY A 42 25.77 -33.68 4.72
C GLY A 42 25.78 -32.56 5.76
N ALA A 43 24.61 -32.03 6.11
CA ALA A 43 24.34 -31.57 7.48
C ALA A 43 23.20 -32.44 8.05
N PRO A 44 23.27 -32.89 9.32
CA PRO A 44 22.27 -33.79 9.87
C PRO A 44 20.90 -33.10 9.82
N ALA A 45 19.95 -33.74 9.15
CA ALA A 45 18.56 -33.32 9.16
C ALA A 45 18.13 -33.14 10.63
N SER A 46 17.78 -31.91 11.00
CA SER A 46 16.95 -31.67 12.16
C SER A 46 15.80 -32.68 12.12
N PRO A 47 15.47 -33.37 13.22
CA PRO A 47 14.43 -34.38 13.19
C PRO A 47 13.18 -33.73 12.59
N VAL A 48 12.69 -34.32 11.48
CA VAL A 48 11.41 -33.96 10.89
C VAL A 48 10.42 -34.00 12.05
N ALA A 49 9.94 -32.84 12.48
CA ALA A 49 8.96 -32.76 13.55
C ALA A 49 7.82 -33.71 13.12
N ALA A 50 7.56 -34.75 13.91
CA ALA A 50 6.45 -35.64 13.64
C ALA A 50 5.21 -34.76 13.44
N LYS A 51 4.54 -34.87 12.28
CA LYS A 51 3.29 -34.12 12.01
C LYS A 51 2.40 -34.28 13.23
N ALA A 52 2.01 -33.16 13.84
CA ALA A 52 1.17 -33.19 15.02
C ALA A 52 -0.08 -34.03 14.72
N SER A 53 -0.42 -34.95 15.62
CA SER A 53 -1.64 -35.75 15.48
C SER A 53 -2.84 -34.80 15.37
N TRP A 54 -3.68 -35.00 14.35
CA TRP A 54 -4.87 -34.17 14.17
C TRP A 54 -5.78 -34.18 15.41
N PRO A 55 -6.51 -33.08 15.68
CA PRO A 55 -7.42 -32.98 16.81
C PRO A 55 -8.33 -34.19 16.99
N GLY A 56 -8.94 -34.69 15.90
CA GLY A 56 -9.87 -35.82 15.95
C GLY A 56 -9.25 -37.17 16.32
N ASN A 57 -7.93 -37.30 16.29
CA ASN A 57 -7.20 -38.51 16.72
C ASN A 57 -6.82 -38.47 18.21
N THR A 58 -7.15 -37.39 18.91
CA THR A 58 -6.84 -37.20 20.33
C THR A 58 -8.11 -36.95 21.15
N PRO A 59 -8.12 -37.28 22.45
CA PRO A 59 -9.29 -37.04 23.30
C PRO A 59 -9.69 -35.56 23.33
N ASN A 60 -10.99 -35.28 23.26
CA ASN A 60 -11.51 -33.92 23.40
C ASN A 60 -11.30 -33.41 24.84
N ARG A 61 -10.54 -32.32 25.00
CA ARG A 61 -10.22 -31.72 26.30
C ARG A 61 -11.07 -30.49 26.66
N THR A 62 -11.92 -30.00 25.75
CA THR A 62 -12.78 -28.83 25.99
C THR A 62 -14.09 -29.20 26.72
N GLY A 63 -14.31 -30.49 26.98
CA GLY A 63 -15.51 -31.02 27.65
C GLY A 63 -16.76 -30.97 26.77
N GLY A 64 -16.62 -30.82 25.45
CA GLY A 64 -17.72 -31.03 24.51
C GLY A 64 -17.70 -32.43 23.90
N LYS A 65 -18.52 -32.62 22.88
CA LYS A 65 -18.76 -33.90 22.21
C LYS A 65 -18.15 -33.92 20.82
N ASP A 66 -17.66 -35.08 20.42
CA ASP A 66 -17.13 -35.31 19.08
C ASP A 66 -18.21 -35.84 18.14
N TYR A 67 -18.27 -35.26 16.95
CA TYR A 67 -19.13 -35.67 15.86
C TYR A 67 -18.27 -36.01 14.65
N PHE A 68 -18.29 -37.26 14.23
CA PHE A 68 -17.49 -37.81 13.13
C PHE A 68 -18.33 -37.86 11.86
N ILE A 69 -17.73 -37.47 10.75
CA ILE A 69 -18.36 -37.49 9.42
C ILE A 69 -17.43 -38.25 8.46
N ASP A 70 -18.00 -39.21 7.73
CA ASP A 70 -17.33 -40.12 6.81
C ASP A 70 -18.21 -40.26 5.55
N ALA A 71 -17.80 -39.63 4.44
CA ALA A 71 -18.60 -39.56 3.21
C ALA A 71 -18.90 -40.95 2.64
N THR A 72 -17.95 -41.89 2.75
CA THR A 72 -18.09 -43.25 2.22
C THR A 72 -18.73 -44.22 3.23
N GLY A 73 -18.20 -44.27 4.45
CA GLY A 73 -18.57 -45.26 5.47
C GLY A 73 -19.73 -44.86 6.39
N GLY A 74 -20.05 -43.56 6.46
CA GLY A 74 -21.01 -43.01 7.41
C GLY A 74 -22.48 -43.31 7.11
N ARG A 75 -23.36 -43.03 8.08
CA ARG A 75 -24.83 -43.10 7.96
C ARG A 75 -25.50 -41.99 8.78
N ASP A 76 -26.37 -41.20 8.17
CA ASP A 76 -27.03 -40.07 8.86
C ASP A 76 -28.07 -40.47 9.92
N THR A 77 -28.43 -41.76 9.96
CA THR A 77 -29.24 -42.37 11.01
C THR A 77 -28.41 -42.82 12.22
N ALA A 78 -27.07 -42.82 12.12
CA ALA A 78 -26.18 -43.16 13.22
C ALA A 78 -26.04 -42.01 14.22
N SER A 79 -25.43 -42.28 15.37
CA SER A 79 -25.26 -41.28 16.43
C SER A 79 -24.32 -40.14 16.05
N GLY A 80 -23.36 -40.38 15.15
CA GLY A 80 -22.27 -39.47 14.80
C GLY A 80 -21.14 -39.44 15.82
N THR A 81 -21.23 -40.18 16.93
CA THR A 81 -20.40 -39.93 18.13
C THR A 81 -19.15 -40.79 18.27
N SER A 82 -18.83 -41.56 17.23
CA SER A 82 -17.60 -42.35 17.13
C SER A 82 -17.26 -42.56 15.65
N PRO A 83 -16.01 -42.87 15.29
CA PRO A 83 -15.65 -43.20 13.90
C PRO A 83 -16.55 -44.29 13.28
N ASN A 84 -16.90 -45.33 14.06
CA ASN A 84 -17.75 -46.45 13.60
C ASN A 84 -19.24 -46.09 13.48
N THR A 85 -19.65 -44.94 14.01
CA THR A 85 -21.04 -44.45 13.96
C THR A 85 -21.12 -43.07 13.33
N ALA A 86 -20.15 -42.72 12.48
CA ALA A 86 -20.06 -41.44 11.80
C ALA A 86 -21.31 -41.13 10.95
N TRP A 87 -21.63 -39.85 10.85
CA TRP A 87 -22.58 -39.35 9.85
C TRP A 87 -21.97 -39.42 8.45
N ARG A 88 -22.82 -39.37 7.42
CA ARG A 88 -22.38 -39.41 6.03
C ARG A 88 -22.25 -38.00 5.45
N THR A 89 -23.30 -37.19 5.61
CA THR A 89 -23.45 -35.92 4.90
C THR A 89 -23.14 -34.72 5.77
N LEU A 90 -22.70 -33.62 5.15
CA LEU A 90 -22.60 -32.31 5.80
C LEU A 90 -23.99 -31.75 6.09
N ALA A 91 -25.02 -32.12 5.31
CA ALA A 91 -26.42 -31.78 5.59
C ALA A 91 -26.86 -32.22 7.00
N LYS A 92 -26.43 -33.40 7.47
CA LYS A 92 -26.70 -33.86 8.85
C LYS A 92 -26.02 -33.00 9.90
N ALA A 93 -24.80 -32.54 9.64
CA ALA A 93 -24.09 -31.59 10.50
C ALA A 93 -24.77 -30.22 10.50
N ASN A 94 -25.19 -29.71 9.35
CA ASN A 94 -25.89 -28.42 9.20
C ASN A 94 -27.24 -28.38 9.94
N ALA A 95 -27.90 -29.53 10.09
CA ALA A 95 -29.14 -29.69 10.86
C ALA A 95 -28.91 -29.79 12.38
N THR A 96 -27.65 -29.79 12.85
CA THR A 96 -27.29 -29.93 14.26
C THR A 96 -26.85 -28.58 14.84
N THR A 97 -27.39 -28.24 16.02
CA THR A 97 -26.88 -27.13 16.83
C THR A 97 -25.83 -27.64 17.81
N PHE A 98 -24.58 -27.29 17.53
CA PHE A 98 -23.42 -27.65 18.34
C PHE A 98 -23.33 -26.78 19.59
N ARG A 99 -22.73 -27.34 20.64
CA ARG A 99 -22.56 -26.70 21.95
C ARG A 99 -21.10 -26.34 22.19
N PRO A 100 -20.81 -25.43 23.14
CA PRO A 100 -19.42 -25.09 23.46
C PRO A 100 -18.56 -26.33 23.77
N GLY A 101 -17.39 -26.39 23.12
CA GLY A 101 -16.43 -27.49 23.19
C GLY A 101 -16.68 -28.64 22.19
N ASP A 102 -17.78 -28.64 21.45
CA ASP A 102 -18.04 -29.70 20.48
C ASP A 102 -17.02 -29.68 19.33
N ARG A 103 -16.75 -30.84 18.72
CA ARG A 103 -15.88 -30.97 17.55
C ARG A 103 -16.62 -31.64 16.39
N ILE A 104 -16.53 -31.03 15.21
CA ILE A 104 -16.96 -31.57 13.93
C ILE A 104 -15.71 -32.11 13.24
N LEU A 105 -15.63 -33.43 13.11
CA LEU A 105 -14.44 -34.15 12.68
C LEU A 105 -14.70 -34.84 11.34
N LEU A 106 -14.05 -34.34 10.29
CA LEU A 106 -14.13 -34.88 8.94
C LEU A 106 -13.03 -35.93 8.72
N LYS A 107 -13.36 -37.06 8.11
CA LYS A 107 -12.39 -38.15 7.94
C LYS A 107 -11.36 -37.83 6.84
N ALA A 108 -10.10 -38.14 7.12
CA ALA A 108 -8.99 -38.03 6.19
C ALA A 108 -9.29 -38.69 4.83
N GLY A 109 -8.92 -38.02 3.74
CA GLY A 109 -9.06 -38.51 2.37
C GLY A 109 -10.50 -38.63 1.84
N GLU A 110 -11.52 -38.35 2.66
CA GLU A 110 -12.90 -38.27 2.17
C GLU A 110 -13.15 -36.93 1.45
N GLN A 111 -14.12 -36.95 0.55
CA GLN A 111 -14.56 -35.78 -0.21
C GLN A 111 -16.09 -35.64 -0.12
N TRP A 112 -16.56 -34.41 0.06
CA TRP A 112 -17.97 -34.06 -0.02
C TRP A 112 -18.19 -33.17 -1.25
N GLN A 113 -18.70 -33.79 -2.31
CA GLN A 113 -19.01 -33.14 -3.59
C GLN A 113 -20.39 -32.48 -3.53
N ASP A 114 -20.49 -31.26 -4.06
CA ASP A 114 -21.73 -30.48 -4.13
C ASP A 114 -22.34 -30.13 -2.75
N GLU A 115 -21.52 -30.17 -1.69
CA GLU A 115 -21.96 -29.89 -0.33
C GLU A 115 -21.31 -28.62 0.26
N GLN A 116 -22.02 -27.98 1.17
CA GLN A 116 -21.58 -26.83 1.97
C GLN A 116 -21.68 -27.18 3.46
N LEU A 117 -20.71 -26.77 4.27
CA LEU A 117 -20.75 -26.88 5.73
C LEU A 117 -21.16 -25.55 6.37
N TRP A 118 -22.43 -25.47 6.79
CA TRP A 118 -23.01 -24.33 7.51
C TRP A 118 -23.57 -24.79 8.88
N PRO A 119 -22.68 -25.11 9.85
CA PRO A 119 -23.08 -25.62 11.15
C PRO A 119 -23.74 -24.54 12.01
N LYS A 120 -24.51 -24.95 13.03
CA LYS A 120 -25.19 -24.02 13.94
C LYS A 120 -24.58 -24.03 15.34
N GLY A 121 -24.70 -22.92 16.04
CA GLY A 121 -24.24 -22.76 17.43
C GLY A 121 -23.01 -21.86 17.55
N SER A 122 -22.65 -21.57 18.79
CA SER A 122 -21.45 -20.80 19.16
C SER A 122 -20.74 -21.53 20.29
N GLY A 123 -19.42 -21.41 20.31
CA GLY A 123 -18.62 -21.84 21.45
C GLY A 123 -18.76 -20.87 22.62
N SER A 124 -17.83 -20.99 23.56
CA SER A 124 -17.65 -20.01 24.63
C SER A 124 -16.15 -19.87 24.94
N ALA A 125 -15.78 -18.87 25.73
CA ALA A 125 -14.41 -18.70 26.21
C ALA A 125 -13.85 -20.03 26.78
N GLY A 126 -12.67 -20.44 26.30
CA GLY A 126 -12.00 -21.69 26.68
C GLY A 126 -12.65 -22.99 26.17
N ARG A 127 -13.79 -22.90 25.46
CA ARG A 127 -14.54 -24.04 24.90
C ARG A 127 -15.06 -23.70 23.49
N PRO A 128 -14.17 -23.41 22.52
CA PRO A 128 -14.59 -23.16 21.14
C PRO A 128 -15.24 -24.41 20.53
N ILE A 129 -16.02 -24.22 19.48
CA ILE A 129 -16.43 -25.33 18.60
C ILE A 129 -15.34 -25.49 17.54
N THR A 130 -14.90 -26.72 17.30
CA THR A 130 -13.81 -26.99 16.36
C THR A 130 -14.30 -27.74 15.12
N ILE A 131 -13.95 -27.27 13.93
CA ILE A 131 -13.99 -28.04 12.67
C ILE A 131 -12.57 -28.53 12.38
N SER A 132 -12.38 -29.84 12.27
CA SER A 132 -11.07 -30.44 12.03
C SER A 132 -11.18 -31.81 11.37
N ALA A 133 -10.06 -32.53 11.32
CA ALA A 133 -9.94 -33.83 10.70
C ALA A 133 -9.66 -34.96 11.71
N TYR A 134 -9.95 -36.21 11.31
CA TYR A 134 -9.57 -37.44 12.01
C TYR A 134 -9.17 -38.55 11.01
N GLY A 135 -8.51 -39.61 11.47
CA GLY A 135 -8.01 -40.69 10.62
C GLY A 135 -6.53 -40.54 10.29
N ASP A 136 -6.07 -41.16 9.19
CA ASP A 136 -4.66 -41.14 8.79
C ASP A 136 -4.32 -39.84 8.04
N PRO A 137 -3.46 -38.95 8.57
CA PRO A 137 -3.08 -37.70 7.88
C PRO A 137 -2.41 -37.90 6.53
N ASN A 138 -1.88 -39.11 6.24
CA ASN A 138 -1.30 -39.43 4.94
C ASN A 138 -2.34 -39.68 3.85
N ALA A 139 -3.61 -39.87 4.21
CA ALA A 139 -4.70 -39.98 3.25
C ALA A 139 -5.11 -38.63 2.63
N GLY A 140 -4.53 -37.52 3.11
CA GLY A 140 -4.85 -36.16 2.67
C GLY A 140 -5.91 -35.50 3.55
N ARG A 141 -6.00 -34.16 3.47
CA ARG A 141 -7.01 -33.39 4.20
C ARG A 141 -8.41 -33.81 3.71
N PRO A 142 -9.43 -33.84 4.59
CA PRO A 142 -10.82 -33.92 4.14
C PRO A 142 -11.14 -32.74 3.22
N TYR A 143 -11.76 -33.01 2.08
CA TYR A 143 -12.02 -32.03 1.03
C TYR A 143 -13.52 -31.72 0.90
N ILE A 144 -13.88 -30.43 1.03
CA ILE A 144 -15.23 -29.94 0.73
C ILE A 144 -15.17 -29.24 -0.63
N ALA A 145 -15.79 -29.87 -1.63
CA ALA A 145 -15.90 -29.37 -2.98
C ALA A 145 -17.33 -28.84 -3.17
N THR A 146 -17.52 -27.53 -2.98
CA THR A 146 -18.87 -26.94 -3.01
C THR A 146 -19.40 -26.80 -4.43
N ASN A 147 -18.51 -26.75 -5.43
CA ASN A 147 -18.82 -26.74 -6.85
C ASN A 147 -19.83 -25.65 -7.27
N GLY A 148 -19.73 -24.47 -6.67
CA GLY A 148 -20.65 -23.35 -6.92
C GLY A 148 -22.05 -23.54 -6.33
N ASN A 149 -22.34 -24.61 -5.59
CA ASN A 149 -23.65 -24.88 -4.97
C ASN A 149 -23.91 -24.03 -3.71
N VAL A 150 -23.78 -22.72 -3.85
CA VAL A 150 -24.07 -21.72 -2.81
C VAL A 150 -25.18 -20.77 -3.23
N PRO A 151 -25.95 -20.20 -2.28
CA PRO A 151 -26.97 -19.20 -2.59
C PRO A 151 -26.36 -17.95 -3.25
N ASN A 152 -27.04 -17.40 -4.27
CA ASN A 152 -26.67 -16.10 -4.82
C ASN A 152 -26.97 -15.00 -3.78
N PRO A 153 -26.01 -14.13 -3.43
CA PRO A 153 -26.20 -13.11 -2.41
C PRO A 153 -26.92 -11.84 -2.92
N PHE A 154 -27.37 -11.83 -4.18
CA PHE A 154 -28.14 -10.77 -4.81
C PHE A 154 -29.59 -11.20 -5.13
N ASN A 155 -30.49 -10.22 -5.13
CA ASN A 155 -31.83 -10.34 -5.72
C ASN A 155 -31.75 -10.26 -7.25
N ALA A 156 -32.84 -10.60 -7.94
CA ALA A 156 -32.92 -10.55 -9.39
C ALA A 156 -32.70 -9.14 -10.00
N ASP A 157 -32.89 -8.09 -9.22
CA ASP A 157 -32.62 -6.69 -9.61
C ASP A 157 -31.18 -6.24 -9.33
N GLY A 158 -30.30 -7.15 -8.86
CA GLY A 158 -28.91 -6.87 -8.52
C GLY A 158 -28.73 -6.16 -7.17
N THR A 159 -29.80 -5.94 -6.39
CA THR A 159 -29.68 -5.47 -5.00
C THR A 159 -29.24 -6.59 -4.07
N LYS A 160 -28.67 -6.26 -2.92
CA LYS A 160 -28.28 -7.23 -1.89
C LYS A 160 -29.51 -8.03 -1.46
N ASN A 161 -29.35 -9.34 -1.32
CA ASN A 161 -30.33 -10.20 -0.68
C ASN A 161 -29.89 -10.49 0.77
N PRO A 162 -30.50 -9.83 1.79
CA PRO A 162 -30.10 -10.00 3.19
C PRO A 162 -30.23 -11.42 3.73
N ALA A 163 -31.03 -12.27 3.07
CA ALA A 163 -31.21 -13.65 3.48
C ALA A 163 -30.02 -14.54 3.08
N THR A 164 -29.37 -14.24 1.96
CA THR A 164 -28.35 -15.09 1.33
C THR A 164 -26.94 -14.52 1.35
N VAL A 165 -26.78 -13.19 1.46
CA VAL A 165 -25.46 -12.59 1.71
C VAL A 165 -24.82 -13.17 2.99
N GLY A 166 -23.51 -13.43 2.94
CA GLY A 166 -22.79 -14.12 4.00
C GLY A 166 -22.98 -15.63 4.05
N LEU A 167 -23.57 -16.27 3.02
CA LEU A 167 -23.76 -17.73 2.93
C LEU A 167 -23.03 -18.36 1.72
N THR A 168 -21.98 -17.72 1.22
CA THR A 168 -21.33 -18.03 -0.06
C THR A 168 -20.08 -18.92 0.05
N GLY A 169 -19.69 -19.32 1.27
CA GLY A 169 -18.48 -20.12 1.52
C GLY A 169 -18.68 -21.63 1.49
N SER A 170 -17.61 -22.40 1.25
CA SER A 170 -17.61 -23.85 1.52
C SER A 170 -17.84 -24.16 3.00
N ILE A 171 -17.30 -23.31 3.89
CA ILE A 171 -17.66 -23.23 5.30
C ILE A 171 -18.29 -21.85 5.59
N VAL A 172 -19.41 -21.84 6.31
CA VAL A 172 -20.13 -20.62 6.67
C VAL A 172 -20.33 -20.49 8.17
N LEU A 173 -19.99 -19.33 8.72
CA LEU A 173 -20.33 -18.91 10.08
C LEU A 173 -21.04 -17.55 10.03
N ARG A 174 -22.34 -17.50 10.39
CA ARG A 174 -23.11 -16.24 10.38
C ARG A 174 -23.72 -15.95 11.74
N ASN A 175 -23.36 -14.82 12.34
CA ASN A 175 -23.73 -14.43 13.71
C ASN A 175 -23.32 -15.50 14.73
N GLN A 176 -22.12 -16.05 14.57
CA GLN A 176 -21.55 -17.11 15.40
C GLN A 176 -20.18 -16.69 15.92
N GLN A 177 -19.76 -17.23 17.07
CA GLN A 177 -18.49 -16.89 17.72
C GLN A 177 -17.88 -18.10 18.45
N TYR A 178 -16.60 -17.99 18.79
CA TYR A 178 -15.75 -19.03 19.39
C TYR A 178 -15.63 -20.28 18.52
N TRP A 179 -14.97 -20.11 17.36
CA TRP A 179 -14.75 -21.17 16.38
C TRP A 179 -13.28 -21.38 16.05
N ASP A 180 -12.89 -22.65 16.02
CA ASP A 180 -11.61 -23.10 15.48
C ASP A 180 -11.87 -23.90 14.19
N ILE A 181 -11.17 -23.58 13.10
CA ILE A 181 -11.25 -24.28 11.82
C ILE A 181 -9.84 -24.64 11.39
N ASN A 182 -9.56 -25.92 11.16
CA ASN A 182 -8.24 -26.35 10.72
C ASN A 182 -8.23 -27.67 9.97
N ASN A 183 -7.12 -27.95 9.28
CA ASN A 183 -6.85 -29.24 8.62
C ASN A 183 -7.90 -29.65 7.56
N VAL A 184 -8.49 -28.68 6.85
CA VAL A 184 -9.46 -28.92 5.77
C VAL A 184 -8.95 -28.39 4.43
N GLU A 185 -9.41 -29.01 3.35
CA GLU A 185 -9.22 -28.56 1.97
C GLU A 185 -10.57 -28.08 1.41
N LEU A 186 -10.58 -26.94 0.74
CA LEU A 186 -11.81 -26.24 0.32
C LEU A 186 -11.68 -25.73 -1.11
N SER A 187 -12.73 -25.92 -1.90
CA SER A 187 -12.91 -25.29 -3.21
C SER A 187 -14.36 -24.88 -3.45
N ASN A 188 -14.53 -23.94 -4.38
CA ASN A 188 -15.84 -23.45 -4.77
C ASN A 188 -15.78 -22.98 -6.23
N ASP A 189 -15.66 -23.95 -7.12
CA ASP A 189 -15.57 -23.79 -8.58
C ASP A 189 -16.57 -24.73 -9.25
N ASP A 190 -17.48 -24.20 -10.07
CA ASP A 190 -18.49 -24.99 -10.77
C ASP A 190 -17.95 -25.71 -12.01
N ASP A 191 -16.88 -25.20 -12.62
CA ASP A 191 -16.21 -25.81 -13.77
C ASP A 191 -14.72 -25.43 -13.83
N PHE A 192 -13.87 -26.34 -13.34
CA PHE A 192 -12.40 -26.22 -13.38
C PHE A 192 -11.81 -26.02 -14.79
N ALA A 193 -12.57 -26.23 -15.86
CA ALA A 193 -12.12 -25.94 -17.22
C ALA A 193 -12.44 -24.51 -17.68
N THR A 194 -13.38 -23.81 -17.04
CA THR A 194 -13.93 -22.54 -17.50
C THR A 194 -14.17 -21.58 -16.33
N ASN A 195 -13.37 -20.51 -16.25
CA ASN A 195 -13.57 -19.48 -15.22
C ASN A 195 -14.82 -18.63 -15.46
N ILE A 196 -15.47 -18.22 -14.38
CA ILE A 196 -16.52 -17.20 -14.41
C ILE A 196 -15.90 -15.81 -14.55
N THR A 197 -16.20 -15.14 -15.66
CA THR A 197 -15.68 -13.77 -15.91
C THR A 197 -16.74 -12.68 -15.80
N GLN A 198 -18.03 -13.02 -15.68
CA GLN A 198 -19.15 -12.08 -15.65
C GLN A 198 -20.25 -12.49 -14.68
N GLY A 199 -21.02 -11.52 -14.18
CA GLY A 199 -22.24 -11.76 -13.39
C GLY A 199 -22.08 -11.48 -11.90
N THR A 200 -23.01 -12.00 -11.10
CA THR A 200 -23.12 -11.68 -9.67
C THR A 200 -22.79 -12.87 -8.77
N TYR A 201 -21.95 -13.78 -9.26
CA TYR A 201 -21.48 -14.92 -8.50
C TYR A 201 -20.47 -14.46 -7.45
N VAL A 202 -20.60 -15.01 -6.24
CA VAL A 202 -19.80 -14.69 -5.07
C VAL A 202 -19.56 -16.02 -4.39
N ARG A 203 -18.29 -16.38 -4.21
CA ARG A 203 -17.89 -17.71 -3.74
C ARG A 203 -16.76 -17.55 -2.76
N ASP A 204 -16.87 -18.19 -1.60
CA ASP A 204 -15.80 -18.16 -0.60
C ASP A 204 -15.29 -19.57 -0.30
N GLY A 205 -14.08 -19.66 0.23
CA GLY A 205 -13.66 -20.85 0.96
C GLY A 205 -14.31 -20.88 2.35
N ILE A 206 -14.05 -19.85 3.15
CA ILE A 206 -14.64 -19.64 4.48
C ILE A 206 -15.25 -18.24 4.56
N MET A 207 -16.57 -18.18 4.77
CA MET A 207 -17.28 -16.91 4.99
C MET A 207 -17.69 -16.80 6.46
N VAL A 208 -17.17 -15.76 7.13
CA VAL A 208 -17.53 -15.38 8.49
C VAL A 208 -18.24 -14.03 8.47
N SER A 209 -19.51 -13.99 8.87
CA SER A 209 -20.31 -12.77 8.72
C SER A 209 -21.09 -12.35 9.95
N ILE A 210 -21.27 -11.05 10.09
CA ILE A 210 -22.26 -10.43 10.97
C ILE A 210 -23.34 -9.79 10.11
N ASN A 211 -24.55 -10.37 10.16
CA ASN A 211 -25.76 -9.71 9.70
C ASN A 211 -26.41 -8.99 10.88
N ALA A 212 -26.21 -7.68 10.94
CA ALA A 212 -26.67 -6.81 12.02
C ALA A 212 -28.21 -6.79 12.17
N ASP A 213 -28.97 -7.07 11.10
CA ASP A 213 -30.44 -7.04 11.14
C ASP A 213 -31.06 -8.32 11.70
N LEU A 214 -30.29 -9.42 11.73
CA LEU A 214 -30.75 -10.70 12.26
C LEU A 214 -30.50 -10.86 13.76
N LEU A 215 -29.69 -9.96 14.34
CA LEU A 215 -29.43 -9.94 15.78
C LEU A 215 -30.62 -9.31 16.51
N LYS A 216 -31.16 -10.01 17.50
CA LYS A 216 -32.24 -9.49 18.35
C LYS A 216 -31.69 -8.55 19.40
N SER A 217 -32.56 -7.68 19.94
CA SER A 217 -32.20 -6.83 21.08
C SER A 217 -31.66 -7.68 22.25
N GLY A 218 -30.46 -7.34 22.72
CA GLY A 218 -29.77 -8.04 23.80
C GLY A 218 -28.93 -9.25 23.38
N GLU A 219 -28.94 -9.66 22.10
CA GLU A 219 -27.96 -10.61 21.58
C GLU A 219 -26.58 -9.95 21.46
N ASP A 220 -25.54 -10.77 21.53
CA ASP A 220 -24.18 -10.30 21.38
C ASP A 220 -23.96 -9.81 19.94
N SER A 221 -23.52 -8.57 19.81
CA SER A 221 -23.18 -7.96 18.52
C SER A 221 -21.68 -7.99 18.25
N ILE A 222 -20.90 -8.53 19.17
CA ILE A 222 -19.45 -8.69 19.04
C ILE A 222 -19.19 -10.18 18.87
N MET A 223 -18.53 -10.55 17.77
CA MET A 223 -18.18 -11.95 17.54
C MET A 223 -16.72 -12.17 17.96
N ASP A 224 -16.53 -12.91 19.04
CA ASP A 224 -15.22 -13.18 19.64
C ASP A 224 -14.64 -14.51 19.16
N HIS A 225 -13.32 -14.55 18.99
CA HIS A 225 -12.52 -15.76 18.89
C HIS A 225 -12.75 -16.59 17.63
N PHE A 226 -11.82 -16.41 16.69
CA PHE A 226 -11.71 -17.23 15.50
C PHE A 226 -10.26 -17.70 15.34
N ARG A 227 -10.05 -19.00 15.15
CA ARG A 227 -8.74 -19.60 14.83
C ARG A 227 -8.87 -20.35 13.51
N ILE A 228 -8.25 -19.85 12.46
CA ILE A 228 -8.26 -20.49 11.14
C ILE A 228 -6.82 -20.83 10.78
N SER A 229 -6.50 -22.12 10.69
CA SER A 229 -5.13 -22.57 10.47
C SER A 229 -5.00 -23.88 9.72
N ASP A 230 -3.87 -24.08 9.03
CA ASP A 230 -3.58 -25.29 8.27
C ASP A 230 -4.66 -25.66 7.24
N VAL A 231 -5.41 -24.66 6.74
CA VAL A 231 -6.38 -24.87 5.66
C VAL A 231 -5.73 -24.68 4.28
N TYR A 232 -6.20 -25.45 3.31
CA TYR A 232 -5.85 -25.28 1.91
C TYR A 232 -7.09 -24.86 1.15
N VAL A 233 -7.10 -23.64 0.64
CA VAL A 233 -8.21 -23.10 -0.15
C VAL A 233 -7.73 -22.91 -1.58
N HIS A 234 -8.44 -23.50 -2.52
CA HIS A 234 -8.06 -23.40 -3.92
C HIS A 234 -9.26 -23.33 -4.85
N HIS A 235 -9.06 -22.75 -6.03
CA HIS A 235 -10.10 -22.69 -7.06
C HIS A 235 -11.40 -22.13 -6.48
N ILE A 236 -11.30 -20.89 -6.01
CA ILE A 236 -12.48 -20.09 -5.67
C ILE A 236 -12.78 -19.28 -6.92
N ASP A 237 -13.82 -19.66 -7.65
CA ASP A 237 -14.09 -19.12 -8.97
C ASP A 237 -15.28 -18.16 -8.96
N GLY A 238 -15.00 -16.90 -9.25
CA GLY A 238 -16.00 -15.86 -9.37
C GLY A 238 -15.52 -14.78 -10.35
N PRO A 239 -16.40 -13.86 -10.74
CA PRO A 239 -16.06 -12.78 -11.65
C PRO A 239 -14.93 -11.90 -11.10
N SER A 240 -13.81 -11.83 -11.83
CA SER A 240 -12.62 -11.02 -11.54
C SER A 240 -12.84 -9.52 -11.83
N TYR A 241 -13.91 -8.91 -11.28
CA TYR A 241 -14.11 -7.46 -11.28
C TYR A 241 -14.69 -6.96 -9.95
N TRP A 242 -14.71 -5.64 -9.72
CA TRP A 242 -15.17 -5.05 -8.46
C TRP A 242 -16.62 -5.40 -8.20
N GLN A 243 -16.84 -6.31 -7.25
CA GLN A 243 -18.17 -6.68 -6.80
C GLN A 243 -18.63 -5.77 -5.68
N LYS A 244 -19.95 -5.59 -5.58
CA LYS A 244 -20.53 -4.91 -4.41
C LYS A 244 -20.39 -5.77 -3.16
N ILE A 245 -20.61 -7.09 -3.30
CA ILE A 245 -20.42 -8.12 -2.27
C ILE A 245 -19.04 -8.73 -2.52
N HIS A 246 -18.12 -8.48 -1.60
CA HIS A 246 -16.77 -9.01 -1.69
C HIS A 246 -16.73 -10.50 -1.29
N TYR A 247 -15.66 -11.19 -1.72
CA TYR A 247 -15.45 -12.61 -1.50
C TYR A 247 -13.98 -13.01 -1.66
N GLY A 248 -13.62 -14.16 -1.12
CA GLY A 248 -12.27 -14.68 -1.21
C GLY A 248 -12.04 -16.04 -0.57
N GLY A 249 -10.78 -16.38 -0.34
CA GLY A 249 -10.41 -17.63 0.32
C GLY A 249 -10.97 -17.68 1.75
N ILE A 250 -10.67 -16.65 2.55
CA ILE A 250 -11.27 -16.41 3.86
C ILE A 250 -11.79 -14.98 3.89
N ASP A 251 -13.10 -14.79 4.02
CA ASP A 251 -13.73 -13.47 4.11
C ASP A 251 -14.42 -13.24 5.47
N PHE A 252 -14.20 -12.05 6.02
CA PHE A 252 -14.88 -11.51 7.19
C PHE A 252 -15.67 -10.27 6.79
N GLN A 253 -17.00 -10.32 6.95
CA GLN A 253 -17.87 -9.23 6.49
C GLN A 253 -18.95 -8.85 7.51
N VAL A 254 -19.10 -7.55 7.75
CA VAL A 254 -20.21 -6.98 8.55
C VAL A 254 -21.17 -6.25 7.61
N PHE A 255 -22.46 -6.48 7.77
CA PHE A 255 -23.46 -5.78 6.95
C PHE A 255 -24.81 -5.61 7.65
N GLY A 256 -25.58 -4.67 7.10
CA GLY A 256 -26.96 -4.38 7.51
C GLY A 256 -27.72 -3.60 6.43
N ASN A 257 -29.04 -3.52 6.54
CA ASN A 257 -29.93 -2.88 5.58
C ASN A 257 -30.35 -1.46 5.99
N ARG A 258 -29.98 -1.01 7.20
CA ARG A 258 -30.22 0.35 7.69
C ARG A 258 -29.00 1.24 7.46
N SER A 259 -29.13 2.54 7.69
CA SER A 259 -27.96 3.42 7.73
C SER A 259 -27.05 3.00 8.88
N TYR A 260 -25.73 3.14 8.72
CA TYR A 260 -24.78 2.92 9.82
C TYR A 260 -25.11 3.81 11.05
N LYS A 261 -25.80 4.94 10.81
CA LYS A 261 -26.27 5.89 11.84
C LYS A 261 -27.34 5.30 12.77
N ASP A 262 -28.07 4.30 12.30
CA ASP A 262 -29.20 3.67 13.01
C ASP A 262 -28.79 2.42 13.82
N TYR A 263 -27.54 1.97 13.67
CA TYR A 263 -26.96 0.93 14.52
C TYR A 263 -26.27 1.57 15.73
N ALA A 264 -26.26 0.86 16.86
CA ALA A 264 -25.54 1.32 18.05
C ALA A 264 -24.04 1.46 17.76
N THR A 265 -23.39 2.41 18.44
CA THR A 265 -21.93 2.59 18.40
C THR A 265 -21.23 1.47 19.15
N GLY A 266 -20.03 1.06 18.71
CA GLY A 266 -19.20 0.08 19.43
C GLY A 266 -19.74 -1.36 19.40
N GLY A 267 -20.49 -1.74 18.35
CA GLY A 267 -21.00 -3.10 18.14
C GLY A 267 -20.86 -3.54 16.68
N TYR A 268 -21.24 -4.79 16.39
CA TYR A 268 -21.20 -5.38 15.04
C TYR A 268 -19.77 -5.48 14.47
N TYR A 269 -18.88 -6.15 15.20
CA TYR A 269 -17.51 -6.34 14.75
C TYR A 269 -16.93 -7.68 15.23
N PHE A 270 -15.86 -8.11 14.57
CA PHE A 270 -15.09 -9.29 14.97
C PHE A 270 -13.95 -8.90 15.89
N LYS A 271 -13.66 -9.73 16.89
CA LYS A 271 -12.43 -9.58 17.66
C LYS A 271 -11.72 -10.90 17.92
N ASN A 272 -10.43 -10.79 18.25
CA ASN A 272 -9.60 -11.93 18.63
C ASN A 272 -9.56 -12.98 17.49
N VAL A 273 -9.16 -12.53 16.30
CA VAL A 273 -9.10 -13.34 15.08
C VAL A 273 -7.65 -13.72 14.80
N ARG A 274 -7.40 -14.99 14.49
CA ARG A 274 -6.12 -15.49 13.98
C ARG A 274 -6.34 -16.27 12.68
N ILE A 275 -5.66 -15.87 11.62
CA ILE A 275 -5.63 -16.55 10.32
C ILE A 275 -4.16 -16.86 10.02
N GLU A 276 -3.74 -18.10 10.26
CA GLU A 276 -2.32 -18.46 10.19
C GLU A 276 -2.00 -19.82 9.60
N ASN A 277 -0.86 -19.94 8.92
CA ASN A 277 -0.40 -21.20 8.31
C ASN A 277 -1.35 -21.77 7.24
N ASN A 278 -2.00 -20.90 6.47
CA ASN A 278 -2.92 -21.32 5.40
C ASN A 278 -2.28 -21.19 4.02
N THR A 279 -2.80 -21.95 3.06
CA THR A 279 -2.38 -21.94 1.66
C THR A 279 -3.56 -21.56 0.77
N PHE A 280 -3.33 -20.61 -0.14
CA PHE A 280 -4.31 -20.13 -1.11
C PHE A 280 -3.76 -20.27 -2.53
N GLU A 281 -4.49 -20.93 -3.42
CA GLU A 281 -4.08 -21.13 -4.82
C GLU A 281 -5.25 -20.89 -5.79
N ASN A 282 -5.07 -20.07 -6.83
CA ASN A 282 -6.11 -19.83 -7.84
C ASN A 282 -7.42 -19.32 -7.21
N VAL A 283 -7.33 -18.22 -6.45
CA VAL A 283 -8.47 -17.65 -5.70
C VAL A 283 -8.92 -16.34 -6.32
N GLU A 284 -10.23 -16.20 -6.48
CA GLU A 284 -10.94 -14.94 -6.69
C GLU A 284 -11.67 -14.51 -5.40
N LEU A 285 -11.77 -13.24 -5.03
CA LEU A 285 -10.94 -12.11 -5.50
C LEU A 285 -9.65 -11.99 -4.67
N HIS A 286 -9.72 -12.32 -3.38
CA HIS A 286 -8.65 -12.15 -2.40
C HIS A 286 -8.36 -13.45 -1.65
N ALA A 287 -7.11 -13.67 -1.22
CA ALA A 287 -6.78 -14.82 -0.37
C ALA A 287 -7.38 -14.66 1.04
N VAL A 288 -7.14 -13.50 1.66
CA VAL A 288 -7.72 -13.12 2.95
C VAL A 288 -8.36 -11.75 2.83
N GLN A 289 -9.58 -11.64 3.33
CA GLN A 289 -10.36 -10.42 3.28
C GLN A 289 -11.00 -10.09 4.62
N PHE A 290 -10.82 -8.84 5.05
CA PHE A 290 -11.77 -8.14 5.91
C PHE A 290 -12.49 -7.13 5.04
N ALA A 291 -13.66 -7.51 4.55
CA ALA A 291 -14.42 -6.72 3.60
C ALA A 291 -14.94 -5.43 4.24
N PHE A 292 -15.13 -4.40 3.41
CA PHE A 292 -15.73 -3.15 3.83
C PHE A 292 -17.09 -3.36 4.47
N ASN A 293 -17.27 -2.83 5.69
CA ASN A 293 -18.54 -2.83 6.39
C ASN A 293 -19.65 -2.25 5.50
N TRP A 294 -20.74 -3.00 5.29
CA TRP A 294 -21.76 -2.63 4.31
C TRP A 294 -23.13 -2.32 4.91
N PHE A 295 -23.39 -1.02 5.05
CA PHE A 295 -24.66 -0.43 5.45
C PHE A 295 -25.31 0.35 4.29
N TYR A 296 -26.59 0.73 4.41
CA TYR A 296 -27.41 1.29 3.32
C TYR A 296 -26.91 2.63 2.75
N ASP A 297 -26.29 3.49 3.56
CA ASP A 297 -25.88 4.85 3.18
C ASP A 297 -24.45 4.84 2.59
N ARG A 298 -24.34 4.62 1.28
CA ARG A 298 -23.09 4.63 0.49
C ARG A 298 -23.21 5.48 -0.79
N SER A 299 -23.66 6.73 -0.71
CA SER A 299 -23.43 7.66 -1.83
C SER A 299 -22.28 8.61 -1.52
N ALA A 300 -21.50 8.98 -2.53
CA ALA A 300 -20.46 10.01 -2.43
C ALA A 300 -21.00 11.33 -1.84
N ASP A 301 -22.30 11.59 -2.03
CA ASP A 301 -23.03 12.73 -1.48
C ASP A 301 -23.22 12.70 0.06
N SER A 302 -22.88 11.58 0.71
CA SER A 302 -22.95 11.42 2.18
C SER A 302 -21.74 11.99 2.93
N GLY A 303 -20.90 12.76 2.24
CA GLY A 303 -19.72 13.37 2.83
C GLY A 303 -20.01 14.17 4.09
N GLN A 304 -19.00 14.27 4.94
CA GLN A 304 -19.13 14.87 6.27
C GLN A 304 -17.86 15.61 6.64
N TYR A 305 -18.03 16.67 7.43
CA TYR A 305 -16.90 17.32 8.08
C TYR A 305 -16.51 16.56 9.35
N ASP A 306 -15.22 16.44 9.61
CA ASP A 306 -14.72 15.93 10.88
C ASP A 306 -14.66 17.02 11.97
N GLU A 307 -14.15 16.65 13.14
CA GLU A 307 -13.98 17.55 14.30
C GLU A 307 -12.99 18.72 14.05
N ASN A 308 -12.12 18.59 13.05
CA ASN A 308 -11.14 19.59 12.64
C ASN A 308 -11.61 20.44 11.45
N GLY A 309 -12.85 20.22 10.97
CA GLY A 309 -13.40 20.93 9.82
C GLY A 309 -12.86 20.47 8.47
N LYS A 310 -12.16 19.32 8.40
CA LYS A 310 -11.77 18.70 7.13
C LYS A 310 -12.97 18.00 6.50
N TRP A 311 -13.20 18.24 5.22
CA TRP A 311 -14.25 17.55 4.46
C TRP A 311 -13.80 16.14 4.10
N HIS A 312 -14.71 15.17 4.30
CA HIS A 312 -14.53 13.78 3.90
C HIS A 312 -15.60 13.38 2.91
N GLU A 313 -15.18 12.79 1.80
CA GLU A 313 -16.12 12.17 0.87
C GLU A 313 -16.71 10.91 1.52
N GLY A 314 -17.97 10.59 1.21
CA GLY A 314 -18.69 9.49 1.89
C GLY A 314 -18.00 8.11 1.82
N TRP A 315 -17.12 7.91 0.83
CA TRP A 315 -16.35 6.68 0.62
C TRP A 315 -15.06 6.59 1.45
N GLU A 316 -14.59 7.69 2.05
CA GLU A 316 -13.43 7.70 2.97
C GLU A 316 -13.77 7.09 4.35
N GLN A 317 -15.02 6.68 4.58
CA GLN A 317 -15.44 5.85 5.74
C GLN A 317 -15.04 6.34 7.15
N LEU A 318 -14.87 7.65 7.34
CA LEU A 318 -14.60 8.26 8.66
C LEU A 318 -15.58 7.80 9.76
N TRP A 319 -16.82 7.44 9.38
CA TRP A 319 -17.84 6.94 10.29
C TRP A 319 -17.45 5.64 11.02
N VAL A 320 -16.53 4.85 10.48
CA VAL A 320 -15.99 3.64 11.15
C VAL A 320 -15.28 4.05 12.44
N ARG A 321 -14.51 5.14 12.39
CA ARG A 321 -13.83 5.73 13.55
C ARG A 321 -14.81 6.40 14.50
N THR A 322 -15.65 7.30 14.01
CA THR A 322 -16.53 8.11 14.88
C THR A 322 -17.62 7.29 15.57
N ARG A 323 -17.89 6.06 15.10
CA ARG A 323 -18.86 5.13 15.71
C ARG A 323 -18.26 3.87 16.32
N ASP A 324 -16.93 3.75 16.31
CA ASP A 324 -16.17 2.58 16.79
C ASP A 324 -16.63 1.24 16.17
N LEU A 325 -16.76 1.19 14.84
CA LEU A 325 -17.21 0.02 14.08
C LEU A 325 -16.05 -0.83 13.53
N TYR A 326 -14.90 -0.75 14.17
CA TYR A 326 -13.71 -1.53 13.81
C TYR A 326 -13.80 -2.97 14.30
N SER A 327 -13.53 -3.92 13.40
CA SER A 327 -13.02 -5.24 13.81
C SER A 327 -11.63 -5.08 14.40
N ARG A 328 -11.26 -5.85 15.43
CA ARG A 328 -10.03 -5.56 16.18
C ARG A 328 -9.35 -6.76 16.79
N ASP A 329 -8.09 -6.60 17.17
CA ASP A 329 -7.28 -7.70 17.73
C ASP A 329 -7.16 -8.85 16.72
N VAL A 330 -6.68 -8.50 15.53
CA VAL A 330 -6.58 -9.40 14.36
C VAL A 330 -5.12 -9.74 14.10
N TYR A 331 -4.83 -11.02 13.91
CA TYR A 331 -3.51 -11.51 13.52
C TYR A 331 -3.63 -12.33 12.23
N ILE A 332 -2.86 -11.94 11.21
CA ILE A 332 -2.80 -12.64 9.93
C ILE A 332 -1.34 -12.94 9.65
N GLY A 333 -0.94 -14.21 9.69
CA GLY A 333 0.47 -14.50 9.45
C GLY A 333 0.82 -15.91 9.05
N HIS A 334 2.01 -16.08 8.47
CA HIS A 334 2.49 -17.37 7.98
C HIS A 334 1.58 -17.98 6.89
N ASN A 335 0.82 -17.15 6.15
CA ASN A 335 0.02 -17.63 5.02
C ASN A 335 0.83 -17.55 3.72
N TYR A 336 0.54 -18.46 2.79
CA TYR A 336 1.07 -18.45 1.42
C TYR A 336 -0.09 -18.26 0.44
N ALA A 337 0.00 -17.26 -0.42
CA ALA A 337 -1.00 -16.97 -1.45
C ALA A 337 -0.33 -16.94 -2.83
N GLU A 338 -0.85 -17.73 -3.76
CA GLU A 338 -0.36 -17.80 -5.13
C GLU A 338 -1.50 -17.62 -6.14
N ASN A 339 -1.19 -16.88 -7.20
CA ASN A 339 -2.07 -16.67 -8.34
C ASN A 339 -3.45 -16.12 -7.92
N ILE A 340 -3.44 -14.97 -7.25
CA ILE A 340 -4.66 -14.31 -6.76
C ILE A 340 -5.25 -13.38 -7.82
N GLY A 341 -6.58 -13.38 -7.94
CA GLY A 341 -7.30 -12.65 -8.98
C GLY A 341 -7.17 -11.14 -8.86
N GLN A 342 -7.42 -10.59 -7.66
CA GLN A 342 -7.22 -9.17 -7.31
C GLN A 342 -6.03 -9.02 -6.33
N GLY A 343 -6.10 -8.14 -5.33
CA GLY A 343 -5.11 -8.03 -4.27
C GLY A 343 -5.14 -9.24 -3.33
N ALA A 344 -3.99 -9.72 -2.86
CA ALA A 344 -3.97 -10.95 -2.08
C ALA A 344 -4.58 -10.80 -0.68
N ILE A 345 -4.24 -9.71 0.02
CA ILE A 345 -4.70 -9.45 1.38
C ILE A 345 -5.36 -8.08 1.42
N GLN A 346 -6.70 -8.06 1.44
CA GLN A 346 -7.50 -6.84 1.52
C GLN A 346 -8.07 -6.68 2.92
N LEU A 347 -7.74 -5.58 3.58
CA LEU A 347 -8.17 -5.33 4.95
C LEU A 347 -8.93 -4.01 4.98
N ALA A 348 -10.11 -3.98 5.58
CA ALA A 348 -10.87 -2.76 5.76
C ALA A 348 -11.46 -2.71 7.17
N ASN A 349 -11.56 -1.50 7.71
CA ASN A 349 -12.28 -1.24 8.96
C ASN A 349 -11.77 -2.11 10.12
N THR A 350 -10.44 -2.28 10.19
CA THR A 350 -9.79 -3.01 11.28
C THR A 350 -8.91 -2.11 12.14
N LYS A 351 -8.74 -2.45 13.42
CA LYS A 351 -7.77 -1.79 14.30
C LYS A 351 -7.04 -2.75 15.22
N ASN A 352 -5.87 -2.38 15.72
CA ASN A 352 -5.02 -3.29 16.52
C ASN A 352 -4.76 -4.60 15.78
N MET A 353 -4.25 -4.49 14.55
CA MET A 353 -3.99 -5.62 13.68
C MET A 353 -2.48 -5.83 13.49
N THR A 354 -2.06 -7.09 13.41
CA THR A 354 -0.71 -7.47 12.99
C THR A 354 -0.81 -8.39 11.78
N VAL A 355 -0.18 -7.99 10.67
CA VAL A 355 -0.08 -8.79 9.44
C VAL A 355 1.39 -9.11 9.23
N GLU A 356 1.79 -10.36 9.47
CA GLU A 356 3.21 -10.71 9.44
C GLU A 356 3.57 -12.06 8.84
N TYR A 357 4.76 -12.15 8.24
CA TYR A 357 5.25 -13.40 7.66
C TYR A 357 4.26 -14.01 6.66
N ASN A 358 3.56 -13.19 5.86
CA ASN A 358 2.77 -13.69 4.73
C ASN A 358 3.60 -13.61 3.44
N GLU A 359 3.46 -14.61 2.59
CA GLU A 359 4.08 -14.67 1.28
C GLU A 359 3.01 -14.57 0.20
N VAL A 360 3.16 -13.61 -0.70
CA VAL A 360 2.28 -13.41 -1.85
C VAL A 360 3.11 -13.56 -3.12
N ASN A 361 2.82 -14.63 -3.86
CA ASN A 361 3.40 -14.95 -5.14
C ASN A 361 2.34 -14.75 -6.25
N GLY A 362 2.26 -13.54 -6.77
CA GLY A 362 1.32 -13.20 -7.83
C GLY A 362 -0.06 -12.78 -7.32
N TYR A 363 -0.34 -11.50 -7.51
CA TYR A 363 -1.62 -10.85 -7.30
C TYR A 363 -2.01 -10.09 -8.58
N LEU A 364 -3.25 -9.62 -8.67
CA LEU A 364 -3.83 -8.98 -9.85
C LEU A 364 -3.68 -9.84 -11.13
N LYS A 365 -3.81 -11.16 -11.01
CA LYS A 365 -3.62 -12.08 -12.14
C LYS A 365 -4.81 -12.12 -13.10
N ARG A 366 -5.98 -11.66 -12.65
CA ARG A 366 -7.23 -11.68 -13.43
C ARG A 366 -8.08 -10.41 -13.30
N TYR A 367 -7.66 -9.45 -12.47
CA TYR A 367 -8.31 -8.15 -12.30
C TYR A 367 -7.50 -7.03 -12.98
N ASP A 368 -8.13 -6.30 -13.89
CA ASP A 368 -7.50 -5.23 -14.69
C ASP A 368 -7.94 -3.84 -14.22
N ALA A 369 -7.70 -3.55 -12.93
CA ALA A 369 -8.00 -2.26 -12.31
C ALA A 369 -7.19 -2.05 -11.01
N VAL A 370 -7.45 -0.95 -10.31
CA VAL A 370 -6.80 -0.53 -9.06
C VAL A 370 -6.90 -1.56 -7.93
N SER A 371 -5.74 -2.04 -7.46
CA SER A 371 -5.55 -2.85 -6.25
C SER A 371 -4.05 -3.03 -5.97
N CYS A 372 -3.73 -3.57 -4.79
CA CYS A 372 -2.36 -3.79 -4.32
C CYS A 372 -2.22 -5.21 -3.73
N GLY A 373 -0.98 -5.68 -3.51
CA GLY A 373 -0.72 -6.98 -2.90
C GLY A 373 -1.30 -7.13 -1.49
N LEU A 374 -0.99 -6.15 -0.63
CA LEU A 374 -1.48 -6.05 0.75
C LEU A 374 -1.84 -4.60 1.06
N TYR A 375 -3.08 -4.36 1.50
CA TYR A 375 -3.54 -3.03 1.87
C TYR A 375 -4.54 -3.02 3.03
N LEU A 376 -4.55 -1.93 3.79
CA LEU A 376 -5.51 -1.65 4.85
C LEU A 376 -6.22 -0.33 4.55
N TRP A 377 -7.53 -0.39 4.36
CA TRP A 377 -8.39 0.76 4.15
C TRP A 377 -9.11 1.17 5.44
N ALA A 378 -9.10 2.47 5.76
CA ALA A 378 -9.75 3.03 6.95
C ALA A 378 -9.45 2.22 8.20
N GLY A 379 -8.17 1.96 8.45
CA GLY A 379 -7.69 1.19 9.60
C GLY A 379 -7.08 2.05 10.70
N ALA A 380 -6.78 1.44 11.84
CA ALA A 380 -6.07 2.13 12.92
C ALA A 380 -5.13 1.22 13.71
N ASP A 381 -4.09 1.79 14.32
CA ASP A 381 -3.22 1.12 15.31
C ASP A 381 -2.69 -0.25 14.81
N SER A 382 -2.21 -0.33 13.57
CA SER A 382 -1.95 -1.60 12.89
C SER A 382 -0.55 -1.67 12.27
N VAL A 383 0.02 -2.87 12.25
CA VAL A 383 1.39 -3.11 11.77
C VAL A 383 1.42 -4.23 10.74
N MET A 384 2.06 -3.96 9.61
CA MET A 384 2.37 -4.92 8.54
C MET A 384 3.88 -5.16 8.56
N GLN A 385 4.32 -6.37 8.90
CA GLN A 385 5.75 -6.64 9.06
C GLN A 385 6.24 -8.02 8.60
N PHE A 386 7.47 -8.12 8.12
CA PHE A 386 8.06 -9.40 7.68
C PHE A 386 7.26 -10.12 6.58
N ASN A 387 6.48 -9.40 5.78
CA ASN A 387 5.79 -9.98 4.62
C ASN A 387 6.70 -9.97 3.39
N GLU A 388 6.52 -10.95 2.51
CA GLU A 388 7.19 -11.06 1.21
C GLU A 388 6.15 -10.97 0.09
N VAL A 389 6.27 -10.02 -0.83
CA VAL A 389 5.32 -9.83 -1.95
C VAL A 389 6.06 -9.66 -3.26
N TYR A 390 5.74 -10.51 -4.24
CA TYR A 390 6.36 -10.51 -5.56
C TYR A 390 5.42 -11.02 -6.65
N GLY A 391 5.86 -10.87 -7.91
CA GLY A 391 5.13 -11.37 -9.07
C GLY A 391 3.86 -10.57 -9.38
N GLY A 392 3.79 -9.32 -8.95
CA GLY A 392 2.72 -8.38 -9.31
C GLY A 392 2.59 -8.12 -10.82
N PRO A 393 1.55 -7.39 -11.25
CA PRO A 393 1.36 -7.03 -12.65
C PRO A 393 2.35 -5.96 -13.09
N ASN A 394 2.56 -5.85 -14.40
CA ASN A 394 3.12 -4.66 -15.03
C ASN A 394 1.95 -3.85 -15.60
N ASN A 395 1.43 -2.89 -14.82
CA ASN A 395 0.34 -2.02 -15.25
C ASN A 395 0.44 -0.62 -14.65
N GLU A 396 -0.31 0.33 -15.22
CA GLU A 396 -0.30 1.73 -14.80
C GLU A 396 -1.28 2.03 -13.64
N TYR A 397 -2.10 1.06 -13.20
CA TYR A 397 -2.97 1.18 -12.02
C TYR A 397 -2.15 1.20 -10.72
N ASP A 398 -2.70 0.91 -9.54
CA ASP A 398 -1.87 0.87 -8.32
C ASP A 398 -0.78 -0.22 -8.45
N GLY A 399 -1.17 -1.49 -8.48
CA GLY A 399 -0.30 -2.61 -8.88
C GLY A 399 0.85 -2.90 -7.90
N THR A 400 1.05 -2.08 -6.87
CA THR A 400 2.17 -2.16 -5.93
C THR A 400 1.99 -3.28 -4.90
N PRO A 401 3.08 -3.77 -4.29
CA PRO A 401 3.00 -4.75 -3.22
C PRO A 401 2.33 -4.17 -1.96
N TRP A 402 2.52 -2.88 -1.69
CA TRP A 402 2.03 -2.19 -0.48
C TRP A 402 1.17 -0.98 -0.80
N ASP A 403 0.33 -0.59 0.16
CA ASP A 403 -0.52 0.61 0.06
C ASP A 403 -0.72 1.30 1.42
N LEU A 404 -0.31 2.56 1.49
CA LEU A 404 -0.72 3.50 2.52
C LEU A 404 -2.03 4.18 2.08
N GLU A 405 -3.10 3.42 2.27
CA GLU A 405 -4.47 3.76 1.88
C GLU A 405 -5.05 4.96 2.68
N TYR A 406 -6.16 5.52 2.22
CA TYR A 406 -6.96 6.54 2.89
C TYR A 406 -7.37 6.19 4.32
N THR A 407 -7.45 7.23 5.16
CA THR A 407 -8.04 7.20 6.50
C THR A 407 -7.41 6.20 7.46
N ASN A 408 -6.12 5.95 7.28
CA ASN A 408 -5.32 5.16 8.19
C ASN A 408 -4.74 6.01 9.32
N PHE A 409 -4.86 5.54 10.55
CA PHE A 409 -4.36 6.23 11.74
C PHE A 409 -3.41 5.33 12.52
N ASN A 410 -2.14 5.74 12.71
CA ASN A 410 -1.12 4.92 13.38
C ASN A 410 -0.90 3.57 12.67
N VAL A 411 -0.68 3.61 11.36
CA VAL A 411 -0.41 2.40 10.55
C VAL A 411 1.06 2.36 10.17
N THR A 412 1.70 1.21 10.38
CA THR A 412 3.13 1.03 10.12
C THR A 412 3.39 -0.15 9.18
N TYR A 413 4.13 0.09 8.10
CA TYR A 413 4.75 -0.94 7.27
C TYR A 413 6.23 -1.03 7.63
N GLN A 414 6.66 -2.15 8.21
CA GLN A 414 8.06 -2.31 8.63
C GLN A 414 8.64 -3.68 8.33
N PHE A 415 9.93 -3.74 7.99
CA PHE A 415 10.61 -5.03 7.82
C PHE A 415 10.00 -5.92 6.73
N ASN A 416 9.31 -5.36 5.75
CA ASN A 416 8.75 -6.11 4.63
C ASN A 416 9.75 -6.19 3.48
N TYR A 417 9.74 -7.31 2.76
CA TYR A 417 10.54 -7.53 1.58
C TYR A 417 9.63 -7.57 0.35
N SER A 418 9.88 -6.75 -0.65
CA SER A 418 9.24 -6.88 -1.95
C SER A 418 10.28 -6.96 -3.05
N HIS A 419 9.96 -7.72 -4.08
CA HIS A 419 10.81 -7.79 -5.25
C HIS A 419 10.04 -8.11 -6.53
N ASP A 420 10.59 -7.66 -7.65
CA ASP A 420 10.08 -7.96 -8.99
C ASP A 420 8.60 -7.55 -9.21
N ASN A 421 8.16 -6.46 -8.57
CA ASN A 421 6.84 -5.87 -8.82
C ASN A 421 6.96 -4.73 -9.83
N ALA A 422 6.55 -5.00 -11.06
CA ALA A 422 6.72 -4.10 -12.20
C ALA A 422 5.84 -2.83 -12.19
N ALA A 423 4.98 -2.67 -11.18
CA ALA A 423 4.20 -1.44 -10.98
C ALA A 423 4.84 -0.49 -9.94
N GLY A 424 5.94 -0.92 -9.30
CA GLY A 424 6.63 -0.16 -8.27
C GLY A 424 6.43 -0.73 -6.86
N TRP A 425 6.59 0.12 -5.84
CA TRP A 425 6.73 -0.34 -4.45
C TRP A 425 5.54 -0.03 -3.53
N MET A 426 5.11 1.23 -3.43
CA MET A 426 4.07 1.62 -2.49
C MET A 426 3.10 2.63 -3.10
N ALA A 427 1.83 2.28 -3.12
CA ALA A 427 0.75 3.24 -3.36
C ALA A 427 0.54 4.09 -2.10
N TYR A 428 0.26 5.37 -2.28
CA TYR A 428 0.10 6.33 -1.19
C TYR A 428 -1.07 7.25 -1.47
N MET A 429 -2.17 7.06 -0.73
CA MET A 429 -3.42 7.76 -0.98
C MET A 429 -3.57 9.05 -0.14
N GLY A 430 -3.01 9.06 1.07
CA GLY A 430 -3.10 10.19 2.00
C GLY A 430 -4.28 10.08 2.96
N ASN A 431 -4.87 11.22 3.35
CA ASN A 431 -5.95 11.29 4.36
C ASN A 431 -5.66 10.53 5.66
N SER A 432 -4.40 10.42 6.03
CA SER A 432 -3.92 9.55 7.09
C SER A 432 -3.25 10.35 8.20
N SER A 433 -2.97 9.69 9.32
CA SER A 433 -2.24 10.28 10.44
C SER A 433 -1.23 9.28 10.98
N ASN A 434 0.00 9.74 11.24
CA ASN A 434 1.06 8.96 11.86
C ASN A 434 1.34 7.66 11.09
N SER A 435 1.39 7.78 9.76
CA SER A 435 1.78 6.68 8.87
C SER A 435 3.30 6.58 8.79
N VAL A 436 3.82 5.36 8.92
CA VAL A 436 5.27 5.10 8.89
C VAL A 436 5.57 3.91 7.99
N ALA A 437 6.48 4.07 7.05
CA ALA A 437 7.11 2.98 6.30
C ALA A 437 8.60 2.95 6.66
N ARG A 438 9.05 1.91 7.38
CA ARG A 438 10.43 1.86 7.88
C ARG A 438 11.14 0.54 7.76
N TYR A 439 12.45 0.57 7.56
CA TYR A 439 13.27 -0.65 7.51
C TYR A 439 12.70 -1.70 6.54
N ASN A 440 12.09 -1.28 5.42
CA ASN A 440 11.65 -2.21 4.39
C ASN A 440 12.77 -2.38 3.34
N LEU A 441 12.76 -3.52 2.66
CA LEU A 441 13.64 -3.83 1.54
C LEU A 441 12.79 -3.96 0.26
N SER A 442 13.14 -3.18 -0.75
CA SER A 442 12.54 -3.25 -2.09
C SER A 442 13.64 -3.51 -3.10
N VAL A 443 13.50 -4.55 -3.92
CA VAL A 443 14.50 -4.94 -4.91
C VAL A 443 13.84 -5.22 -6.25
N ASN A 444 14.20 -4.47 -7.29
CA ASN A 444 13.64 -4.64 -8.63
C ASN A 444 12.11 -4.42 -8.70
N ASP A 445 11.55 -3.64 -7.77
CA ASP A 445 10.19 -3.12 -7.87
C ASP A 445 10.18 -1.92 -8.81
N ASN A 446 10.43 -2.19 -10.10
CA ASN A 446 10.65 -1.17 -11.12
C ASN A 446 9.31 -0.71 -11.70
N GLY A 447 8.96 0.54 -11.43
CA GLY A 447 7.70 1.21 -11.74
C GLY A 447 7.73 2.55 -11.01
N VAL A 448 6.72 2.88 -10.19
CA VAL A 448 6.79 4.05 -9.30
C VAL A 448 7.07 3.63 -7.85
N LEU A 449 8.19 4.07 -7.25
CA LEU A 449 8.51 3.67 -5.87
C LEU A 449 7.43 4.13 -4.88
N VAL A 450 7.11 5.42 -4.87
CA VAL A 450 6.01 5.98 -4.06
C VAL A 450 4.99 6.60 -5.01
N LYS A 451 3.88 5.89 -5.22
CA LYS A 451 2.89 6.21 -6.24
C LYS A 451 1.73 7.01 -5.67
N ASN A 452 1.32 8.05 -6.39
CA ASN A 452 0.20 8.95 -6.06
C ASN A 452 0.38 9.77 -4.77
N MET A 453 -0.54 10.71 -4.54
CA MET A 453 -0.96 11.23 -3.24
C MET A 453 -2.25 12.01 -3.48
N LEU A 454 -3.38 11.44 -3.10
CA LEU A 454 -4.68 11.90 -3.56
C LEU A 454 -5.43 12.79 -2.54
N SER A 455 -4.97 12.83 -1.28
CA SER A 455 -5.54 13.67 -0.24
C SER A 455 -4.47 14.16 0.74
N THR A 456 -4.70 15.32 1.36
CA THR A 456 -3.84 15.86 2.43
C THR A 456 -3.90 14.97 3.67
N ASN A 457 -2.87 15.00 4.51
CA ASN A 457 -2.86 14.24 5.77
C ASN A 457 -3.22 15.10 6.99
N TYR A 458 -3.50 14.42 8.09
CA TYR A 458 -3.64 15.02 9.42
C TYR A 458 -2.30 15.29 10.11
N SER A 459 -1.28 14.51 9.76
CA SER A 459 0.09 14.65 10.25
C SER A 459 1.08 14.14 9.20
N PRO A 460 2.37 14.46 9.33
CA PRO A 460 3.37 13.99 8.38
C PRO A 460 3.44 12.46 8.27
N THR A 461 3.86 11.97 7.10
CA THR A 461 4.19 10.56 6.86
C THR A 461 5.71 10.38 6.83
N TYR A 462 6.21 9.26 7.36
CA TYR A 462 7.64 8.98 7.47
C TYR A 462 8.02 7.75 6.66
N PHE A 463 8.88 7.94 5.67
CA PHE A 463 9.61 6.89 4.97
C PHE A 463 11.04 6.89 5.51
N THR A 464 11.36 5.98 6.43
CA THR A 464 12.65 6.02 7.16
C THR A 464 13.41 4.70 7.15
N ASN A 465 14.73 4.75 6.95
CA ASN A 465 15.59 3.55 6.97
C ASN A 465 15.16 2.45 5.98
N ASN A 466 14.49 2.77 4.89
CA ASN A 466 14.21 1.79 3.85
C ASN A 466 15.42 1.61 2.93
N THR A 467 15.55 0.45 2.30
CA THR A 467 16.56 0.18 1.28
C THR A 467 15.87 -0.17 -0.03
N PHE A 468 16.03 0.70 -1.02
CA PHE A 468 15.52 0.57 -2.37
C PHE A 468 16.66 0.22 -3.31
N VAL A 469 16.52 -0.87 -4.05
CA VAL A 469 17.48 -1.33 -5.06
C VAL A 469 16.72 -1.51 -6.36
N TYR A 470 17.06 -0.73 -7.37
CA TYR A 470 16.35 -0.69 -8.66
C TYR A 470 17.32 -0.47 -9.82
N ASP A 471 16.86 -0.67 -11.05
CA ASP A 471 17.56 -0.20 -12.25
C ASP A 471 16.85 1.05 -12.77
N GLY A 472 17.55 2.19 -12.81
CA GLY A 472 17.02 3.46 -13.32
C GLY A 472 16.60 3.42 -14.79
N ALA A 473 17.01 2.41 -15.56
CA ALA A 473 16.51 2.18 -16.91
C ALA A 473 15.10 1.54 -16.94
N ASP A 474 14.73 0.85 -15.86
CA ASP A 474 13.43 0.18 -15.72
C ASP A 474 12.49 0.90 -14.72
N LEU A 475 13.03 1.72 -13.82
CA LEU A 475 12.25 2.56 -12.91
C LEU A 475 11.57 3.68 -13.70
N ASP A 476 10.26 3.86 -13.51
CA ASP A 476 9.56 5.02 -14.08
C ASP A 476 9.96 6.28 -13.31
N TYR A 477 9.66 6.32 -12.00
CA TYR A 477 9.95 7.45 -11.12
C TYR A 477 10.08 7.02 -9.65
N VAL A 478 10.82 7.79 -8.84
CA VAL A 478 10.70 7.68 -7.37
C VAL A 478 9.31 8.15 -6.91
N HIS A 479 8.79 9.25 -7.48
CA HIS A 479 7.42 9.72 -7.25
C HIS A 479 6.78 10.30 -8.53
N ASP A 480 5.53 9.96 -8.82
CA ASP A 480 4.87 10.32 -10.08
C ASP A 480 3.91 11.52 -9.98
N GLU A 481 3.44 11.87 -8.80
CA GLU A 481 2.48 12.95 -8.55
C GLU A 481 3.12 14.06 -7.69
N THR A 482 2.30 14.90 -7.05
CA THR A 482 2.78 15.90 -6.08
C THR A 482 2.35 15.52 -4.68
N PHE A 483 3.30 15.50 -3.74
CA PHE A 483 2.94 15.38 -2.34
C PHE A 483 2.12 16.58 -1.89
N LEU A 484 0.94 16.32 -1.31
CA LEU A 484 -0.03 17.31 -0.85
C LEU A 484 0.13 17.69 0.63
N SER A 485 1.00 17.00 1.37
CA SER A 485 1.31 17.29 2.77
C SER A 485 2.72 16.84 3.10
N ARG A 486 3.28 17.35 4.20
CA ARG A 486 4.65 17.05 4.64
C ARG A 486 4.93 15.54 4.67
N VAL A 487 5.98 15.12 3.98
CA VAL A 487 6.51 13.76 4.00
C VAL A 487 7.99 13.81 4.35
N TYR A 488 8.46 12.91 5.21
CA TYR A 488 9.88 12.82 5.56
C TYR A 488 10.49 11.56 4.95
N PHE A 489 11.59 11.74 4.22
CA PHE A 489 12.47 10.67 3.77
C PHE A 489 13.77 10.76 4.57
N LEU A 490 13.96 9.86 5.54
CA LEU A 490 15.10 9.91 6.46
C LEU A 490 15.91 8.61 6.33
N ASN A 491 17.24 8.71 6.29
CA ASN A 491 18.12 7.53 6.39
C ASN A 491 17.84 6.40 5.38
N ASN A 492 17.19 6.67 4.25
CA ASN A 492 16.92 5.64 3.25
C ASN A 492 18.16 5.43 2.38
N ILE A 493 18.29 4.24 1.78
CA ILE A 493 19.24 3.98 0.69
C ILE A 493 18.46 3.90 -0.62
N PHE A 494 18.78 4.78 -1.57
CA PHE A 494 18.36 4.70 -2.96
C PHE A 494 19.53 4.20 -3.79
N HIS A 495 19.54 2.90 -4.12
CA HIS A 495 20.63 2.25 -4.82
C HIS A 495 20.23 1.96 -6.27
N ASN A 496 20.62 2.86 -7.18
CA ASN A 496 20.44 2.65 -8.61
C ASN A 496 21.58 1.77 -9.17
N THR A 497 21.22 0.59 -9.64
CA THR A 497 22.13 -0.39 -10.24
C THR A 497 22.50 -0.07 -11.69
N SER A 498 21.77 0.86 -12.34
CA SER A 498 22.00 1.22 -13.73
C SER A 498 23.36 1.88 -13.93
N LYS A 499 24.07 1.44 -14.97
CA LYS A 499 25.38 2.02 -15.34
C LYS A 499 25.26 3.16 -16.35
N THR A 500 24.05 3.43 -16.84
CA THR A 500 23.82 4.38 -17.94
C THR A 500 22.68 5.35 -17.70
N THR A 501 21.72 4.99 -16.83
CA THR A 501 20.53 5.81 -16.60
C THR A 501 20.51 6.23 -15.13
N GLU A 502 20.56 7.54 -14.90
CA GLU A 502 20.36 8.13 -13.57
C GLU A 502 18.96 7.86 -13.01
N THR A 503 18.77 8.03 -11.70
CA THR A 503 17.47 7.89 -11.05
C THR A 503 16.48 8.94 -11.55
N PRO A 504 15.34 8.54 -12.14
CA PRO A 504 14.24 9.47 -12.39
C PRO A 504 13.51 9.76 -11.08
N TRP A 505 13.71 10.96 -10.51
CA TRP A 505 13.13 11.30 -9.22
C TRP A 505 11.65 11.60 -9.30
N TYR A 506 11.24 12.37 -10.31
CA TYR A 506 9.84 12.73 -10.43
C TYR A 506 9.34 12.95 -11.86
N ARG A 507 8.04 12.67 -12.05
CA ARG A 507 7.34 12.98 -13.30
C ARG A 507 6.87 14.42 -13.39
N ARG A 508 6.34 14.97 -12.29
CA ARG A 508 5.78 16.32 -12.23
C ARG A 508 6.73 17.28 -11.52
N THR A 509 6.96 18.46 -12.11
CA THR A 509 7.68 19.53 -11.43
C THR A 509 7.00 19.89 -10.11
N GLY A 510 7.78 20.09 -9.03
CA GLY A 510 7.24 20.35 -7.69
C GLY A 510 6.74 19.10 -6.94
N ALA A 511 6.92 17.90 -7.52
CA ALA A 511 6.51 16.64 -6.90
C ALA A 511 6.96 16.48 -5.46
N LEU A 512 8.21 16.89 -5.20
CA LEU A 512 8.90 16.70 -3.92
C LEU A 512 8.81 17.92 -2.99
N ARG A 513 8.02 18.95 -3.31
CA ARG A 513 7.96 20.21 -2.55
C ARG A 513 7.56 20.06 -1.07
N GLN A 514 6.72 19.05 -0.80
CA GLN A 514 6.31 18.72 0.57
C GLN A 514 7.20 17.64 1.19
N ALA A 515 8.14 17.07 0.44
CA ALA A 515 9.06 16.07 0.94
C ALA A 515 10.31 16.75 1.53
N VAL A 516 10.72 16.29 2.70
CA VAL A 516 11.99 16.66 3.33
C VAL A 516 12.88 15.44 3.33
N PHE A 517 14.04 15.57 2.71
CA PHE A 517 15.04 14.53 2.64
C PHE A 517 16.19 14.87 3.61
N SER A 518 16.56 13.93 4.47
CA SER A 518 17.71 14.09 5.36
C SER A 518 18.45 12.78 5.57
N ASN A 519 19.77 12.83 5.45
CA ASN A 519 20.68 11.71 5.73
C ASN A 519 20.35 10.46 4.90
N ASN A 520 19.76 10.61 3.71
CA ASN A 520 19.60 9.46 2.80
C ASN A 520 20.89 9.24 2.01
N ASP A 521 21.07 8.05 1.48
CA ASP A 521 22.11 7.75 0.49
C ASP A 521 21.50 7.64 -0.92
N TYR A 522 22.15 8.27 -1.90
CA TYR A 522 21.72 8.35 -3.29
C TYR A 522 22.76 7.71 -4.19
N TYR A 523 22.93 6.39 -4.12
CA TYR A 523 23.99 5.73 -4.87
C TYR A 523 23.63 5.49 -6.34
N GLU A 524 24.43 6.04 -7.25
CA GLU A 524 24.32 5.87 -8.69
C GLU A 524 25.47 5.00 -9.23
N ALA A 525 25.19 3.79 -9.71
CA ALA A 525 26.25 2.92 -10.27
C ALA A 525 26.91 3.49 -11.54
N SER A 526 26.22 4.40 -12.25
CA SER A 526 26.75 5.16 -13.37
C SER A 526 27.80 6.22 -12.96
N GLY A 527 27.80 6.62 -11.68
CA GLY A 527 28.55 7.76 -11.15
C GLY A 527 28.01 9.13 -11.58
N THR A 528 26.87 9.18 -12.27
CA THR A 528 26.20 10.42 -12.70
C THR A 528 24.89 10.54 -11.94
N HIS A 529 24.70 11.68 -11.26
CA HIS A 529 23.52 11.98 -10.47
C HIS A 529 22.54 12.83 -11.25
N SER A 530 21.24 12.57 -11.04
CA SER A 530 20.19 13.32 -11.69
C SER A 530 20.16 14.77 -11.25
N SER A 531 19.87 15.66 -12.19
CA SER A 531 19.53 17.06 -11.87
C SER A 531 18.22 17.20 -11.09
N GLN A 532 17.43 16.12 -10.98
CA GLN A 532 16.21 16.06 -10.17
C GLN A 532 16.45 15.54 -8.74
N GLU A 533 17.67 15.16 -8.37
CA GLU A 533 17.97 14.64 -7.04
C GLU A 533 17.51 15.63 -5.95
N PRO A 534 16.79 15.16 -4.91
CA PRO A 534 16.25 16.03 -3.88
C PRO A 534 17.36 16.70 -3.07
N ALA A 535 17.05 17.90 -2.57
CA ALA A 535 17.94 18.61 -1.66
C ALA A 535 18.05 17.84 -0.33
N ASP A 536 19.25 17.36 -0.04
CA ASP A 536 19.62 16.70 1.21
C ASP A 536 21.07 17.07 1.57
N PRO A 537 21.27 18.15 2.34
CA PRO A 537 22.60 18.65 2.69
C PRO A 537 23.44 17.66 3.50
N LYS A 538 22.80 16.76 4.26
CA LYS A 538 23.44 15.72 5.07
C LYS A 538 23.45 14.35 4.34
N GLY A 539 22.98 14.29 3.08
CA GLY A 539 22.86 13.05 2.32
C GLY A 539 24.21 12.50 1.82
N SER A 540 24.30 11.18 1.74
CA SER A 540 25.44 10.45 1.18
C SER A 540 25.25 10.15 -0.31
N ARG A 541 26.36 9.99 -1.04
CA ARG A 541 26.42 9.57 -2.45
C ARG A 541 27.48 8.48 -2.59
N ALA A 542 27.46 7.52 -1.67
CA ALA A 542 28.56 6.59 -1.49
C ALA A 542 28.08 5.15 -1.67
N ASN A 543 28.95 4.27 -2.15
CA ASN A 543 28.58 2.86 -2.28
C ASN A 543 28.20 2.30 -0.89
N PRO A 544 26.99 1.73 -0.72
CA PRO A 544 26.55 1.16 0.56
C PRO A 544 27.45 0.05 1.10
N ARG A 545 28.25 -0.60 0.25
CA ARG A 545 29.08 -1.77 0.59
C ARG A 545 28.25 -2.85 1.28
N PHE A 546 27.17 -3.26 0.63
CA PHE A 546 26.38 -4.41 1.08
C PHE A 546 27.26 -5.65 1.25
N VAL A 547 26.86 -6.53 2.18
CA VAL A 547 27.53 -7.81 2.43
C VAL A 547 27.45 -8.73 1.21
N GLY A 548 26.32 -8.73 0.52
CA GLY A 548 26.07 -9.45 -0.73
C GLY A 548 26.11 -8.55 -1.97
N ASP A 549 26.14 -9.17 -3.15
CA ASP A 549 26.00 -8.47 -4.45
C ASP A 549 24.52 -8.18 -4.72
N PRO A 550 24.08 -6.91 -4.85
CA PRO A 550 22.70 -6.56 -5.16
C PRO A 550 22.10 -7.26 -6.38
N ALA A 551 22.93 -7.66 -7.36
CA ALA A 551 22.46 -8.39 -8.54
C ALA A 551 22.14 -9.87 -8.28
N GLU A 552 22.61 -10.44 -7.16
CA GLU A 552 22.42 -11.85 -6.76
C GLU A 552 21.47 -11.98 -5.57
N TYR A 553 20.41 -11.17 -5.53
CA TYR A 553 19.42 -11.21 -4.46
C TYR A 553 18.57 -12.48 -4.47
N VAL A 554 18.00 -12.81 -3.31
CA VAL A 554 17.19 -14.03 -3.14
C VAL A 554 15.74 -13.74 -3.47
N THR A 555 15.24 -14.30 -4.56
CA THR A 555 13.81 -14.23 -4.95
C THR A 555 13.02 -15.37 -4.31
N GLY A 556 11.78 -15.12 -3.88
CA GLY A 556 10.89 -16.17 -3.36
C GLY A 556 11.53 -16.94 -2.21
N ALA A 557 12.18 -16.20 -1.29
CA ALA A 557 12.88 -16.77 -0.15
C ALA A 557 11.92 -17.55 0.75
N GLY A 558 10.67 -17.10 0.75
CA GLY A 558 9.63 -17.46 1.65
C GLY A 558 9.84 -16.83 3.01
N VAL A 559 8.72 -16.62 3.70
CA VAL A 559 8.66 -15.90 4.99
C VAL A 559 9.52 -16.51 6.09
N ARG A 560 9.90 -17.79 5.99
CA ARG A 560 10.82 -18.46 6.93
C ARG A 560 12.28 -18.03 6.75
N GLN A 561 12.65 -17.57 5.56
CA GLN A 561 14.01 -17.15 5.20
C GLN A 561 14.11 -15.64 4.92
N ILE A 562 13.03 -14.87 5.05
CA ILE A 562 12.98 -13.44 4.73
C ILE A 562 14.13 -12.63 5.36
N ARG A 563 14.45 -12.87 6.63
CA ARG A 563 15.58 -12.18 7.29
C ARG A 563 16.94 -12.60 6.74
N LYS A 564 17.09 -13.86 6.34
CA LYS A 564 18.31 -14.37 5.71
C LYS A 564 18.48 -13.76 4.31
N ALA A 565 17.39 -13.63 3.55
CA ALA A 565 17.37 -12.92 2.28
C ALA A 565 17.74 -11.44 2.47
N ALA A 566 17.11 -10.76 3.42
CA ALA A 566 17.39 -9.36 3.74
C ALA A 566 18.83 -9.13 4.22
N ALA A 567 19.42 -10.05 4.99
CA ALA A 567 20.81 -9.93 5.46
C ALA A 567 21.85 -9.80 4.32
N HIS A 568 21.49 -10.17 3.09
CA HIS A 568 22.28 -9.93 1.89
C HIS A 568 22.54 -8.43 1.63
N PHE A 569 21.62 -7.58 2.06
CA PHE A 569 21.69 -6.12 1.94
C PHE A 569 22.06 -5.43 3.25
N ALA A 570 22.56 -6.17 4.25
CA ALA A 570 23.20 -5.55 5.40
C ALA A 570 24.48 -4.82 4.97
N LEU A 571 24.83 -3.74 5.66
CA LEU A 571 26.08 -3.03 5.44
C LEU A 571 27.27 -3.84 5.97
N ARG A 572 28.41 -3.74 5.29
CA ARG A 572 29.69 -4.14 5.88
C ARG A 572 30.14 -3.10 6.91
N GLU A 573 30.93 -3.52 7.90
CA GLU A 573 31.46 -2.65 8.96
C GLU A 573 32.30 -1.48 8.42
N ASP A 574 32.85 -1.59 7.20
CA ASP A 574 33.62 -0.54 6.54
C ASP A 574 32.79 0.37 5.62
N SER A 575 31.47 0.23 5.64
CA SER A 575 30.55 1.07 4.87
C SER A 575 30.57 2.53 5.36
N PRO A 576 30.53 3.51 4.46
CA PRO A 576 30.38 4.92 4.83
C PRO A 576 28.98 5.26 5.38
N LEU A 577 28.04 4.31 5.32
CA LEU A 577 26.66 4.47 5.79
C LEU A 577 26.46 3.99 7.25
N VAL A 578 27.50 3.40 7.84
CA VAL A 578 27.53 3.08 9.27
C VAL A 578 27.73 4.36 10.08
N ASP A 579 27.00 4.52 11.18
CA ASP A 579 27.07 5.71 12.06
C ASP A 579 26.81 7.04 11.30
N ALA A 580 26.01 7.01 10.23
CA ALA A 580 25.84 8.14 9.31
C ALA A 580 24.41 8.71 9.24
N GLY A 581 23.44 8.01 9.82
CA GLY A 581 22.05 8.42 9.84
C GLY A 581 21.77 9.54 10.82
N ARG A 582 20.50 9.90 10.93
CA ARG A 582 19.96 10.73 12.01
C ARG A 582 19.03 9.92 12.89
N TYR A 583 19.07 10.14 14.20
CA TYR A 583 18.00 9.60 15.04
C TYR A 583 16.67 10.30 14.75
N ASN A 584 15.58 9.57 14.94
CA ASN A 584 14.21 10.09 14.90
C ASN A 584 13.32 9.11 15.69
N PRO A 585 12.33 9.56 16.47
CA PRO A 585 11.47 8.69 17.26
C PRO A 585 10.66 7.69 16.41
N HIS A 586 10.42 7.97 15.13
CA HIS A 586 9.71 7.07 14.21
C HIS A 586 10.54 5.88 13.74
N LEU A 587 11.83 5.78 14.07
CA LEU A 587 12.68 4.62 13.80
C LEU A 587 12.26 3.36 14.58
N GLY A 588 11.62 3.51 15.74
CA GLY A 588 11.26 2.38 16.59
C GLY A 588 12.44 1.89 17.42
N THR A 589 12.60 0.58 17.59
CA THR A 589 13.63 0.02 18.49
C THR A 589 14.49 -1.07 17.87
N LYS A 590 14.08 -1.61 16.72
CA LYS A 590 14.81 -2.67 16.02
C LYS A 590 14.77 -2.46 14.51
N ASP A 591 15.80 -2.95 13.84
CA ASP A 591 15.91 -2.98 12.38
C ASP A 591 15.24 -4.25 11.78
N PHE A 592 15.38 -4.43 10.45
CA PHE A 592 14.88 -5.61 9.74
C PHE A 592 15.44 -6.92 10.32
N LEU A 593 16.71 -6.95 10.74
CA LEU A 593 17.38 -8.15 11.22
C LEU A 593 17.14 -8.43 12.72
N GLY A 594 16.42 -7.54 13.40
CA GLY A 594 16.12 -7.62 14.83
C GLY A 594 17.24 -7.09 15.73
N THR A 595 18.23 -6.42 15.15
CA THR A 595 19.26 -5.64 15.84
C THR A 595 18.65 -4.37 16.42
N HIS A 596 19.14 -3.93 17.57
CA HIS A 596 18.73 -2.66 18.18
C HIS A 596 19.27 -1.48 17.37
N ILE A 597 18.47 -0.47 17.07
CA ILE A 597 18.73 0.59 16.06
C ILE A 597 19.77 1.66 16.43
N TYR A 598 20.58 1.44 17.46
CA TYR A 598 21.53 2.47 17.87
C TYR A 598 22.77 1.85 18.50
N TYR A 599 23.82 1.78 17.69
CA TYR A 599 25.19 1.51 18.10
C TYR A 599 26.08 2.63 17.59
N GLY A 600 26.99 3.14 18.42
CA GLY A 600 27.89 4.21 18.02
C GLY A 600 27.32 5.61 18.26
N ASP A 601 27.55 6.49 17.29
CA ASP A 601 27.25 7.93 17.35
C ASP A 601 25.92 8.27 16.66
N ALA A 602 25.42 7.41 15.77
CA ALA A 602 24.17 7.60 15.03
C ALA A 602 23.62 6.25 14.52
N PRO A 603 22.30 6.14 14.22
CA PRO A 603 21.80 4.94 13.52
C PRO A 603 22.43 4.81 12.13
N ASP A 604 22.54 3.60 11.62
CA ASP A 604 22.98 3.36 10.25
C ASP A 604 21.93 3.83 9.24
N ILE A 605 22.36 4.23 8.04
CA ILE A 605 21.45 4.50 6.92
C ILE A 605 21.03 3.17 6.30
N GLY A 606 19.73 2.99 6.04
CA GLY A 606 19.14 1.79 5.44
C GLY A 606 18.53 0.81 6.44
N MET A 607 18.15 -0.36 5.96
CA MET A 607 17.24 -1.27 6.67
C MET A 607 17.88 -2.18 7.74
N ALA A 608 19.21 -2.13 7.89
CA ALA A 608 19.93 -2.99 8.83
C ALA A 608 21.05 -2.23 9.54
N GLU A 609 21.08 -2.37 10.86
CA GLU A 609 22.04 -1.78 11.79
C GLU A 609 23.24 -2.72 11.99
N THR A 610 24.44 -2.15 11.95
CA THR A 610 25.69 -2.78 12.31
C THR A 610 25.99 -2.63 13.80
N LYS A 611 26.80 -3.54 14.38
CA LYS A 611 27.16 -3.50 15.80
C LYS A 611 28.52 -2.85 16.01
N VAL A 612 28.72 -1.69 15.40
CA VAL A 612 29.94 -0.89 15.52
C VAL A 612 29.73 0.15 16.62
N GLY A 613 30.65 0.23 17.59
CA GLY A 613 30.52 1.15 18.72
C GLY A 613 29.63 0.66 19.88
N PRO A 614 29.44 1.49 20.93
CA PRO A 614 28.63 1.15 22.09
C PRO A 614 27.13 1.18 21.78
N LYS A 615 26.37 0.23 22.33
CA LYS A 615 24.90 0.25 22.27
C LYS A 615 24.34 1.42 23.08
N VAL A 616 23.45 2.22 22.51
CA VAL A 616 22.68 3.25 23.24
C VAL A 616 21.26 2.77 23.48
N GLY A 617 20.89 2.57 24.74
CA GLY A 617 19.60 1.96 25.11
C GLY A 617 18.39 2.85 24.83
N ASP A 618 18.50 4.14 25.14
CA ASP A 618 17.42 5.13 25.10
C ASP A 618 17.90 6.37 24.33
N PRO A 619 18.04 6.28 23.00
CA PRO A 619 18.45 7.43 22.19
C PRO A 619 17.41 8.55 22.28
N VAL A 620 17.90 9.79 22.30
CA VAL A 620 17.10 11.01 22.36
C VAL A 620 17.32 11.78 21.06
N ASP A 621 16.25 12.34 20.52
CA ASP A 621 16.33 13.24 19.38
C ASP A 621 16.62 14.65 19.88
N ASP A 622 17.87 15.08 19.74
CA ASP A 622 18.35 16.41 20.14
C ASP A 622 18.45 17.40 18.96
N ASP A 623 18.16 16.92 17.75
CA ASP A 623 18.06 17.69 16.49
C ASP A 623 16.81 17.21 15.72
N PRO A 624 15.58 17.43 16.24
CA PRO A 624 14.36 16.93 15.62
C PRO A 624 14.11 17.61 14.27
N ILE A 625 14.06 16.83 13.19
CA ILE A 625 13.82 17.33 11.82
C ILE A 625 12.50 18.09 11.70
N GLU A 626 11.52 17.73 12.52
CA GLU A 626 10.20 18.34 12.54
C GLU A 626 10.23 19.77 13.11
N GLU A 627 11.28 20.12 13.86
CA GLU A 627 11.53 21.47 14.37
C GLU A 627 12.53 22.26 13.52
N GLU A 628 13.17 21.62 12.53
CA GLU A 628 14.00 22.31 11.54
C GLU A 628 13.10 23.23 10.70
N VAL A 629 13.08 24.50 11.06
CA VAL A 629 12.53 25.56 10.23
C VAL A 629 13.62 26.12 9.33
N ASP A 630 13.23 26.51 8.11
CA ASP A 630 14.09 27.32 7.27
C ASP A 630 14.33 28.67 7.97
N ASN A 631 15.45 28.77 8.69
CA ASN A 631 15.82 29.94 9.47
C ASN A 631 16.39 31.08 8.61
N ARG A 632 16.47 30.90 7.28
CA ARG A 632 16.93 31.96 6.39
C ARG A 632 15.96 33.13 6.48
N VAL A 633 16.49 34.30 6.73
CA VAL A 633 15.69 35.53 6.71
C VAL A 633 15.35 35.85 5.26
N ASP A 634 14.08 35.68 4.89
CA ASP A 634 13.58 36.19 3.61
C ASP A 634 13.56 37.73 3.64
N LEU A 635 14.44 38.31 2.85
CA LEU A 635 14.63 39.76 2.71
C LEU A 635 13.52 40.41 1.87
N ALA A 636 12.76 39.61 1.11
CA ALA A 636 11.59 40.04 0.35
C ALA A 636 10.28 39.95 1.15
N LEU A 637 10.24 39.19 2.25
CA LEU A 637 9.04 39.01 3.07
C LEU A 637 8.41 40.35 3.49
N GLY A 638 7.14 40.51 3.15
CA GLY A 638 6.31 41.70 3.40
C GLY A 638 6.71 42.94 2.59
N LYS A 639 7.62 42.84 1.62
CA LYS A 639 8.05 43.98 0.80
C LYS A 639 7.01 44.32 -0.28
N PRO A 640 6.80 45.60 -0.61
CA PRO A 640 5.90 45.97 -1.69
C PRO A 640 6.36 45.42 -3.03
N VAL A 641 5.44 44.79 -3.77
CA VAL A 641 5.66 44.33 -5.14
C VAL A 641 4.80 45.13 -6.11
N THR A 642 5.41 45.64 -7.18
CA THR A 642 4.70 46.27 -8.31
C THR A 642 4.78 45.36 -9.52
N ALA A 643 3.64 44.81 -9.95
CA ALA A 643 3.54 44.05 -11.18
C ALA A 643 3.17 44.97 -12.37
N SER A 644 3.75 44.74 -13.55
CA SER A 644 3.36 45.46 -14.78
C SER A 644 1.98 45.05 -15.30
N SER A 645 1.46 43.90 -14.86
CA SER A 645 0.14 43.38 -15.19
C SER A 645 -0.39 42.54 -14.03
N THR A 646 -1.69 42.61 -13.76
CA THR A 646 -2.35 41.81 -12.73
C THR A 646 -3.74 41.41 -13.22
N HIS A 647 -4.07 40.13 -13.09
CA HIS A 647 -5.36 39.57 -13.47
C HIS A 647 -6.47 40.06 -12.51
N SER A 648 -7.63 40.43 -13.05
CA SER A 648 -8.76 40.96 -12.26
C SER A 648 -9.65 39.90 -11.59
N GLY A 649 -9.41 38.62 -11.92
CA GLY A 649 -10.14 37.46 -11.41
C GLY A 649 -9.97 37.19 -9.90
N ALA A 650 -10.63 36.13 -9.43
CA ALA A 650 -10.71 35.75 -8.01
C ALA A 650 -11.12 36.91 -7.09
N ASN A 651 -12.07 37.75 -7.52
CA ASN A 651 -12.51 38.94 -6.77
C ASN A 651 -11.37 39.91 -6.41
N GLY A 652 -10.32 39.96 -7.24
CA GLY A 652 -9.18 40.87 -7.03
C GLY A 652 -8.18 40.41 -5.98
N THR A 653 -8.14 39.12 -5.65
CA THR A 653 -7.16 38.58 -4.68
C THR A 653 -5.81 38.20 -5.30
N LEU A 654 -5.68 38.22 -6.63
CA LEU A 654 -4.47 37.80 -7.36
C LEU A 654 -3.41 38.91 -7.45
N THR A 655 -3.27 39.70 -6.39
CA THR A 655 -2.45 40.91 -6.37
C THR A 655 -0.98 40.61 -6.11
N ALA A 656 -0.09 41.52 -6.50
CA ALA A 656 1.36 41.26 -6.49
C ALA A 656 1.96 41.14 -5.07
N ASP A 657 1.28 41.67 -4.05
CA ASP A 657 1.67 41.50 -2.63
C ASP A 657 1.66 40.04 -2.16
N ARG A 658 0.95 39.16 -2.88
CA ARG A 658 0.95 37.71 -2.65
C ARG A 658 2.30 37.06 -2.92
N LEU A 659 3.16 37.69 -3.73
CA LEU A 659 4.46 37.13 -4.11
C LEU A 659 5.52 37.23 -3.01
N THR A 660 5.22 37.90 -1.91
CA THR A 660 6.17 38.16 -0.83
C THR A 660 5.48 38.08 0.52
N ASP A 661 4.33 37.40 0.62
CA ASP A 661 3.60 37.29 1.88
C ASP A 661 3.98 36.03 2.69
N GLY A 662 4.83 35.16 2.13
CA GLY A 662 5.30 33.93 2.75
C GLY A 662 4.20 32.85 2.81
N ASP A 663 3.08 33.04 2.13
CA ASP A 663 1.96 32.10 2.10
C ASP A 663 1.81 31.49 0.70
N LEU A 664 2.39 30.30 0.53
CA LEU A 664 2.32 29.50 -0.70
C LEU A 664 0.89 29.06 -1.09
N THR A 665 -0.12 29.32 -0.26
CA THR A 665 -1.53 29.11 -0.62
C THR A 665 -2.14 30.30 -1.35
N THR A 666 -1.49 31.46 -1.32
CA THR A 666 -1.86 32.63 -2.10
C THR A 666 -1.05 32.71 -3.40
N ARG A 667 -1.46 33.58 -4.33
CA ARG A 667 -0.80 33.70 -5.63
C ARG A 667 -1.09 35.03 -6.30
N TRP A 668 -0.16 35.52 -7.11
CA TRP A 668 -0.37 36.54 -8.13
C TRP A 668 -0.55 35.90 -9.50
N ALA A 669 -1.35 36.52 -10.38
CA ALA A 669 -1.47 36.13 -11.78
C ALA A 669 -1.37 37.35 -12.70
N ALA A 670 -0.69 37.21 -13.83
CA ALA A 670 -0.70 38.21 -14.89
C ALA A 670 -2.06 38.24 -15.61
N ALA A 671 -2.50 39.41 -16.07
CA ALA A 671 -3.71 39.51 -16.91
C ALA A 671 -3.56 38.70 -18.21
N ASP A 672 -4.67 38.19 -18.74
CA ASP A 672 -4.70 37.32 -19.93
C ASP A 672 -4.05 37.95 -21.18
N ASP A 673 -4.04 39.29 -21.26
CA ASP A 673 -3.48 40.07 -22.36
C ASP A 673 -2.13 40.75 -22.03
N ALA A 674 -1.45 40.29 -20.97
CA ALA A 674 -0.18 40.85 -20.54
C ALA A 674 0.90 40.78 -21.63
N ALA A 675 1.59 41.91 -21.86
CA ALA A 675 2.72 41.98 -22.76
C ALA A 675 4.02 41.60 -22.04
N TYR A 676 4.86 40.77 -22.69
CA TYR A 676 6.19 40.45 -22.21
C TYR A 676 7.21 41.58 -22.52
N PRO A 677 8.18 41.86 -21.62
CA PRO A 677 8.37 41.19 -20.34
C PRO A 677 7.34 41.63 -19.30
N ILE A 678 6.82 40.67 -18.54
CA ILE A 678 5.99 40.93 -17.37
C ILE A 678 6.95 41.14 -16.20
N THR A 679 6.90 42.30 -15.55
CA THR A 679 7.88 42.67 -14.52
C THR A 679 7.24 42.65 -13.15
N LEU A 680 7.92 42.02 -12.20
CA LEU A 680 7.58 41.95 -10.79
C LEU A 680 8.68 42.66 -10.00
N ASP A 681 8.39 43.90 -9.58
CA ASP A 681 9.37 44.79 -8.96
C ASP A 681 9.19 44.82 -7.45
N ILE A 682 10.13 44.23 -6.73
CA ILE A 682 10.17 44.20 -5.26
C ILE A 682 10.95 45.42 -4.77
N ASP A 683 10.33 46.23 -3.91
CA ASP A 683 10.98 47.39 -3.27
C ASP A 683 11.45 47.04 -1.86
N PHE A 684 12.76 46.89 -1.67
CA PHE A 684 13.32 46.58 -0.35
C PHE A 684 13.25 47.77 0.62
N GLY A 685 13.08 48.99 0.10
CA GLY A 685 13.06 50.26 0.84
C GLY A 685 14.44 50.83 1.17
N ALA A 686 15.48 50.01 1.17
CA ALA A 686 16.88 50.38 1.37
C ALA A 686 17.79 49.39 0.62
N ASP A 687 19.08 49.72 0.50
CA ASP A 687 20.04 48.81 -0.10
C ASP A 687 20.13 47.50 0.69
N THR A 688 19.71 46.42 0.05
CA THR A 688 19.69 45.07 0.59
C THR A 688 20.72 44.23 -0.15
N THR A 689 21.50 43.44 0.58
CA THR A 689 22.51 42.54 0.00
C THR A 689 22.05 41.10 0.09
N PHE A 690 22.02 40.41 -1.05
CA PHE A 690 21.59 39.02 -1.19
C PHE A 690 22.45 38.30 -2.24
N ASP A 691 22.42 36.98 -2.24
CA ASP A 691 23.14 36.12 -3.19
C ASP A 691 22.31 34.91 -3.65
N GLU A 692 21.03 34.89 -3.26
CA GLU A 692 20.07 33.85 -3.59
C GLU A 692 18.69 34.48 -3.85
N VAL A 693 18.01 34.02 -4.91
CA VAL A 693 16.62 34.37 -5.21
C VAL A 693 15.84 33.09 -5.45
N TYR A 694 14.78 32.89 -4.68
CA TYR A 694 13.83 31.79 -4.79
C TYR A 694 12.59 32.25 -5.55
N LEU A 695 12.10 31.42 -6.47
CA LEU A 695 10.94 31.70 -7.33
C LEU A 695 10.03 30.48 -7.39
N ASP A 696 8.73 30.68 -7.23
CA ASP A 696 7.73 29.61 -7.28
C ASP A 696 6.56 29.97 -8.21
N GLU A 697 6.20 29.08 -9.13
CA GLU A 697 5.00 29.18 -9.97
C GLU A 697 3.81 28.47 -9.33
N TYR A 698 2.60 29.03 -9.51
CA TYR A 698 1.39 28.34 -9.10
C TYR A 698 0.94 27.32 -10.18
N THR A 699 0.57 26.11 -9.74
CA THR A 699 -0.16 25.13 -10.55
C THR A 699 -1.31 24.50 -9.78
N ASP A 700 -2.35 24.06 -10.48
CA ASP A 700 -3.46 23.26 -9.96
C ASP A 700 -3.71 22.03 -10.85
N SER A 701 -4.75 21.25 -10.55
CA SER A 701 -5.08 20.00 -11.26
C SER A 701 -5.32 20.15 -12.77
N GLY A 702 -5.45 21.38 -13.28
CA GLY A 702 -5.65 21.66 -14.70
C GLY A 702 -4.54 22.49 -15.35
N THR A 703 -3.45 22.83 -14.64
CA THR A 703 -2.46 23.78 -15.15
C THR A 703 -1.01 23.36 -14.88
N ASN A 704 -0.10 23.71 -15.80
CA ASN A 704 1.35 23.48 -15.67
C ASN A 704 2.08 24.78 -15.34
N PRO A 705 3.39 24.75 -14.99
CA PRO A 705 4.23 25.94 -15.01
C PRO A 705 4.21 26.58 -16.40
N ARG A 706 4.28 27.91 -16.47
CA ARG A 706 3.99 28.70 -17.68
C ARG A 706 5.18 29.53 -18.14
N VAL A 707 6.14 29.81 -17.25
CA VAL A 707 7.32 30.62 -17.59
C VAL A 707 8.34 29.76 -18.32
N GLN A 708 8.75 30.19 -19.52
CA GLN A 708 9.87 29.59 -20.27
C GLN A 708 11.19 30.30 -19.98
N SER A 709 11.17 31.63 -19.88
CA SER A 709 12.39 32.40 -19.66
C SER A 709 12.13 33.59 -18.74
N PHE A 710 13.15 33.94 -17.97
CA PHE A 710 13.13 35.11 -17.09
C PHE A 710 14.53 35.70 -16.91
N ALA A 711 14.56 36.95 -16.43
CA ALA A 711 15.76 37.66 -16.02
C ALA A 711 15.60 38.28 -14.64
N LEU A 712 16.64 38.20 -13.81
CA LEU A 712 16.75 38.90 -12.53
C LEU A 712 17.56 40.17 -12.72
N GLN A 713 17.00 41.30 -12.28
CA GLN A 713 17.59 42.62 -12.49
C GLN A 713 17.68 43.40 -11.18
N ARG A 714 18.80 44.11 -11.00
CA ARG A 714 18.99 45.06 -9.91
C ARG A 714 18.75 46.48 -10.39
N TRP A 715 18.25 47.35 -9.51
CA TRP A 715 18.17 48.78 -9.80
C TRP A 715 19.54 49.45 -9.63
N ASP A 716 20.00 50.19 -10.65
CA ASP A 716 21.19 51.02 -10.58
C ASP A 716 20.78 52.50 -10.42
N PRO A 717 20.88 53.07 -9.20
CA PRO A 717 20.45 54.45 -8.97
C PRO A 717 21.38 55.47 -9.65
N GLY A 718 22.65 55.12 -9.88
CA GLY A 718 23.62 56.01 -10.54
C GLY A 718 23.33 56.19 -12.02
N ALA A 719 22.78 55.15 -12.66
CA ALA A 719 22.41 55.16 -14.07
C ALA A 719 20.89 55.28 -14.32
N GLY A 720 20.05 55.17 -13.28
CA GLY A 720 18.59 55.26 -13.39
C GLY A 720 17.98 54.13 -14.23
N GLN A 721 18.57 52.93 -14.21
CA GLN A 721 18.17 51.81 -15.05
C GLN A 721 18.25 50.46 -14.33
N TRP A 722 17.54 49.47 -14.86
CA TRP A 722 17.65 48.08 -14.43
C TRP A 722 18.82 47.38 -15.10
N VAL A 723 19.61 46.63 -14.33
CA VAL A 723 20.76 45.87 -14.80
C VAL A 723 20.55 44.39 -14.52
N THR A 724 20.50 43.58 -15.57
CA THR A 724 20.39 42.12 -15.47
C THR A 724 21.66 41.52 -14.85
N PHE A 725 21.51 40.70 -13.82
CA PHE A 725 22.61 39.97 -13.19
C PHE A 725 22.48 38.45 -13.31
N ALA A 726 21.28 37.93 -13.60
CA ALA A 726 21.05 36.52 -13.92
C ALA A 726 19.91 36.38 -14.93
N SER A 727 19.93 35.33 -15.74
CA SER A 727 18.85 34.99 -16.67
C SER A 727 18.81 33.49 -16.90
N ARG A 728 17.61 32.95 -17.12
CA ARG A 728 17.40 31.53 -17.46
C ARG A 728 16.34 31.40 -18.54
N ASP A 729 16.49 30.39 -19.38
CA ASP A 729 15.57 30.04 -20.48
C ASP A 729 15.01 28.62 -20.35
N THR A 730 15.16 28.01 -19.17
CA THR A 730 14.70 26.66 -18.84
C THR A 730 13.42 26.65 -17.99
N GLY A 731 12.75 27.79 -17.86
CA GLY A 731 11.57 28.00 -17.02
C GLY A 731 11.86 28.25 -15.54
N ILE A 732 10.79 28.57 -14.78
CA ILE A 732 10.82 28.69 -13.32
C ILE A 732 10.38 27.37 -12.70
N GLY A 733 9.13 26.94 -12.91
CA GLY A 733 8.61 25.75 -12.26
C GLY A 733 8.29 25.99 -10.78
N HIS A 734 8.40 24.92 -9.99
CA HIS A 734 8.23 24.98 -8.53
C HIS A 734 9.60 24.98 -7.85
N ASP A 735 9.69 25.67 -6.71
CA ASP A 735 10.86 25.68 -5.81
C ASP A 735 12.20 26.05 -6.47
N LEU A 736 12.20 27.00 -7.42
CA LEU A 736 13.42 27.36 -8.14
C LEU A 736 14.31 28.30 -7.33
N THR A 737 15.43 27.79 -6.83
CA THR A 737 16.49 28.63 -6.29
C THR A 737 17.51 29.02 -7.37
N VAL A 738 17.70 30.32 -7.56
CA VAL A 738 18.76 30.90 -8.40
C VAL A 738 19.90 31.37 -7.50
N THR A 739 21.09 30.82 -7.70
CA THR A 739 22.34 31.20 -7.02
C THR A 739 23.47 31.38 -8.04
N GLY A 740 24.72 31.55 -7.57
CA GLY A 740 25.91 31.58 -8.42
C GLY A 740 26.19 32.92 -9.12
N PHE A 741 25.36 33.94 -8.88
CA PHE A 741 25.57 35.31 -9.38
C PHE A 741 26.42 36.19 -8.44
N GLY A 742 26.93 35.62 -7.33
CA GLY A 742 27.65 36.36 -6.29
C GLY A 742 26.73 37.27 -5.47
N SER A 743 27.31 38.16 -4.66
CA SER A 743 26.51 39.11 -3.88
C SER A 743 26.02 40.29 -4.73
N VAL A 744 24.73 40.58 -4.65
CA VAL A 744 24.07 41.74 -5.26
C VAL A 744 23.60 42.66 -4.15
N THR A 745 23.91 43.95 -4.24
CA THR A 745 23.38 45.00 -3.37
C THR A 745 22.50 45.95 -4.19
N THR A 746 21.24 46.12 -3.81
CA THR A 746 20.28 46.97 -4.51
C THR A 746 19.10 47.35 -3.61
N SER A 747 18.47 48.49 -3.87
CA SER A 747 17.22 48.87 -3.22
C SER A 747 15.98 48.22 -3.83
N ARG A 748 16.09 47.69 -5.05
CA ARG A 748 14.99 46.99 -5.73
C ARG A 748 15.48 45.78 -6.54
N LEU A 749 14.68 44.73 -6.52
CA LEU A 749 14.84 43.54 -7.37
C LEU A 749 13.69 43.50 -8.36
N ARG A 750 13.98 43.17 -9.63
CA ARG A 750 12.97 42.88 -10.64
C ARG A 750 13.13 41.45 -11.12
N VAL A 751 12.03 40.71 -11.06
CA VAL A 751 11.86 39.45 -11.79
C VAL A 751 11.13 39.80 -13.09
N ALA A 752 11.85 39.75 -14.21
CA ALA A 752 11.29 39.99 -15.53
C ALA A 752 11.00 38.64 -16.19
N LEU A 753 9.74 38.26 -16.27
CA LEU A 753 9.30 37.09 -17.06
C LEU A 753 9.40 37.49 -18.53
N THR A 754 10.24 36.82 -19.30
CA THR A 754 10.60 37.23 -20.69
C THR A 754 9.97 36.34 -21.76
N GLY A 755 9.43 35.19 -21.39
CA GLY A 755 8.72 34.34 -22.33
C GLY A 755 7.88 33.26 -21.65
N GLN A 756 6.80 32.89 -22.31
CA GLN A 756 5.91 31.80 -21.94
C GLN A 756 6.33 30.49 -22.60
N ILE A 757 6.04 29.36 -21.96
CA ILE A 757 6.12 28.05 -22.59
C ILE A 757 5.10 28.02 -23.74
N ALA A 758 5.55 27.69 -24.94
CA ALA A 758 4.75 27.86 -26.17
C ALA A 758 3.47 27.02 -26.21
N THR A 759 3.41 25.93 -25.45
CA THR A 759 2.25 25.03 -25.34
C THR A 759 1.22 25.48 -24.31
N GLU A 760 1.58 26.41 -23.42
CA GLU A 760 0.69 26.87 -22.35
C GLU A 760 -0.27 27.95 -22.84
N GLN A 761 -1.54 27.83 -22.46
CA GLN A 761 -2.59 28.77 -22.88
C GLN A 761 -2.76 29.95 -21.92
N TYR A 762 -2.38 29.77 -20.65
CA TYR A 762 -2.61 30.73 -19.58
C TYR A 762 -1.35 31.55 -19.29
N THR A 763 -1.54 32.82 -18.92
CA THR A 763 -0.45 33.70 -18.52
C THR A 763 0.17 33.29 -17.18
N PRO A 764 1.45 33.64 -16.92
CA PRO A 764 2.16 33.23 -15.72
C PRO A 764 1.41 33.57 -14.44
N THR A 765 1.47 32.61 -13.51
CA THR A 765 0.92 32.73 -12.16
C THR A 765 2.03 32.29 -11.21
N MET A 766 2.33 33.10 -10.22
CA MET A 766 3.40 32.85 -9.27
C MET A 766 2.87 32.88 -7.84
N THR A 767 3.43 32.02 -7.01
CA THR A 767 3.10 31.85 -5.58
C THR A 767 4.05 32.68 -4.72
N GLU A 768 5.36 32.67 -5.00
CA GLU A 768 6.34 33.29 -4.10
C GLU A 768 7.59 33.79 -4.85
N ILE A 769 8.17 34.87 -4.32
CA ILE A 769 9.51 35.38 -4.63
C ILE A 769 10.18 35.70 -3.29
N ALA A 770 11.10 34.83 -2.87
CA ALA A 770 11.88 35.02 -1.66
C ALA A 770 13.35 35.35 -1.99
N VAL A 771 14.01 36.10 -1.12
CA VAL A 771 15.38 36.58 -1.34
C VAL A 771 16.21 36.33 -0.10
N TYR A 772 17.32 35.62 -0.26
CA TYR A 772 18.14 35.19 0.86
C TYR A 772 19.59 35.62 0.74
N ARG A 773 20.28 35.60 1.87
CA ARG A 773 21.72 35.77 1.96
C ARG A 773 22.34 34.52 2.56
N SER A 774 23.28 33.89 1.86
CA SER A 774 24.00 32.74 2.34
C SER A 774 24.77 33.06 3.64
N GLY A 775 24.54 32.27 4.68
CA GLY A 775 25.15 32.42 6.01
C GLY A 775 24.55 33.50 6.93
N GLY A 776 23.35 34.00 6.62
CA GLY A 776 22.60 34.98 7.42
C GLY A 776 21.55 34.39 8.34
#